data_AF-A0A7X4IRH5-F1
#
_entry.id   AF-A0A7X4IRH5-F1
#
_cell.length_a   1.000
_cell.length_b   1.000
_cell.length_c   1.000
_cell.angle_alpha   90.00
_cell.angle_beta   90.00
_cell.angle_gamma   90.00
#
_symmetry.space_group_name_H-M   'P 1'
#
loop_
_entity.id
_entity.type
_entity.pdbx_description
1 polymer ?
#
loop_
_entity_poly.entity_id
_entity_poly.type
_entity_poly.pdbx_seq_one_letter_code
_entity_poly.pdbx_strand_id
1 'polypeptide(L)'
;MRARAARWCERTNSMFERSDPRPSKPGRGTRVIPVILAAGALWLPACMDDSGSIEPQNRPPVLSQALPDVSVNAGTSDTVDVWEYFIDPDGDALSFTAESSNTGVATVAVYGSSVVVHGVAQGRVTITVTATDDEGLAASANFEAEVKGFDWNILVELYESTGGSMWRYQFNWLTDEPLDTWYGVRVDLGARVVALSLANNRLQGSLPPSLGELAGLYWLSLPGNELSGPIPSALFGLSGLSNLDLADNEFVGTISEQIADLSNLNSLNLSANRLTGRIPPELGEMTELSGLGLWDNELSGPIPAALANLSGLTTLYLGGNRLSGPIPPELGSLAGLLWLSLRDNRLSGPIPAALAEARQLRELDLSGNELTGSIPAEFGELRGLSLLALSGNTLSGPIPGELGAMRYLNVLDLSDNQLEGSIPAELAALWDLAVLQLSGNSLAGAIPPALGDLRNLEELYLGDNDLTGPLPPELGNLRRLELLDLRGNMRLSGEIPAAWAGLGRLETLATHDTGLCAPADPVVQDWLEGVTNQRLASCGSWDAYLVQTVQSREYPVPLVAGSDALLRVFPTALRTTEAGLPPVRATFYLDGVESHQVEIPGKSTPVPTAIDESSLDKSANADVPGSVVQPGLEMVIEIDPGGTLDPSLGVTRRIPENGRLPVRVVDISNLDFTLIPFLWSEEPDSAILGLVEEMAENPESHQMFALMRTLLPVPEITASKREPVWTSTNVASELYAEIAAIRVMEQGSRSAGLSRYVGMMSGAVEGGRETVWGDGRLAFVIPDDTVFAQTIGVLTGLPFARCGEAHPDPFYPYEDGSIGAWGYDIRVGELVPPATPDLMSQCGFPRWISDYHYAKAVRFRRGGAGAREAGSGAATRSLLLWGGMDARGTPYLEPAFVADVPRPSLPRGSGHEITGRTASGEALFSLRFGMAEAVDGGGGSFAFAIPVEPDWAEKLAVVTLSGPGGNATLDMDTDRPMVILRNPRTGRVRGILRGSPVETPGDAGGRGLRFPLRGLEVLTSRGIPDAAAWRRQ
;
A
#
# COMPACT_ATOMS: atom_id res chain seq x y z
N MET A 1 47.01 79.67 10.46
CA MET A 1 45.78 80.51 10.30
C MET A 1 45.63 80.81 8.81
N ARG A 2 44.44 80.98 8.22
CA ARG A 2 43.04 80.82 8.69
C ARG A 2 42.25 80.37 7.44
N ALA A 3 41.48 79.27 7.53
CA ALA A 3 40.01 79.28 7.59
C ALA A 3 39.33 79.64 6.24
N ARG A 4 38.67 78.68 5.57
CA ARG A 4 37.20 78.38 5.62
C ARG A 4 36.39 79.30 4.69
N ALA A 5 35.37 78.85 3.95
CA ALA A 5 34.77 77.52 3.71
C ALA A 5 34.03 77.56 2.33
N ALA A 6 33.42 76.52 1.75
CA ALA A 6 33.11 75.13 2.15
C ALA A 6 33.45 74.17 0.97
N ARG A 7 33.72 72.86 1.10
CA ARG A 7 32.99 71.72 1.73
C ARG A 7 31.64 71.42 1.05
N TRP A 8 31.37 70.32 0.32
CA TRP A 8 31.70 68.85 0.40
C TRP A 8 30.64 68.05 1.20
N CYS A 9 30.50 66.73 0.94
CA CYS A 9 29.38 65.80 1.29
C CYS A 9 28.14 65.89 0.36
N GLU A 10 27.35 64.82 0.07
CA GLU A 10 27.55 63.36 0.27
C GLU A 10 26.65 62.45 -0.61
N ARG A 11 26.74 61.13 -0.34
CA ARG A 11 26.20 59.96 -1.06
C ARG A 11 24.68 59.70 -0.91
N THR A 12 24.18 58.81 -1.79
CA THR A 12 23.14 57.75 -1.60
C THR A 12 21.71 58.06 -1.16
N ASN A 13 20.73 57.54 -1.91
CA ASN A 13 19.79 56.54 -1.38
C ASN A 13 19.20 55.64 -2.49
N SER A 14 18.33 54.67 -2.16
CA SER A 14 18.00 53.51 -3.02
C SER A 14 16.50 53.16 -3.21
N MET A 15 16.22 52.33 -4.23
CA MET A 15 15.07 51.41 -4.40
C MET A 15 13.66 51.93 -4.77
N PHE A 16 12.84 50.96 -5.26
CA PHE A 16 11.36 50.91 -5.35
C PHE A 16 10.67 51.71 -6.50
N GLU A 17 9.65 51.19 -7.23
CA GLU A 17 8.99 49.85 -7.25
C GLU A 17 8.02 49.65 -8.47
N ARG A 18 7.68 48.38 -8.83
CA ARG A 18 6.46 47.88 -9.58
C ARG A 18 6.18 48.41 -11.02
N SER A 19 5.42 47.74 -11.92
CA SER A 19 5.06 46.31 -12.14
C SER A 19 4.35 46.08 -13.51
N ASP A 20 4.32 44.83 -14.00
CA ASP A 20 3.48 44.30 -15.12
C ASP A 20 1.96 44.48 -14.79
N PRO A 21 1.00 44.59 -15.76
CA PRO A 21 0.55 43.46 -16.59
C PRO A 21 0.24 43.72 -18.08
N ARG A 22 0.78 42.83 -18.95
CA ARG A 22 0.13 41.99 -20.02
C ARG A 22 -1.38 42.17 -20.35
N PRO A 23 -1.89 41.72 -21.55
CA PRO A 23 -1.29 40.98 -22.69
C PRO A 23 -1.58 41.68 -24.08
N SER A 24 -1.61 41.12 -25.31
CA SER A 24 -1.51 39.74 -25.89
C SER A 24 -1.09 39.66 -27.39
N LYS A 25 -0.86 38.41 -27.83
CA LYS A 25 -0.86 37.70 -29.15
C LYS A 25 -1.61 38.27 -30.40
N PRO A 26 -1.41 37.71 -31.63
CA PRO A 26 -0.26 36.93 -32.16
C PRO A 26 0.13 37.14 -33.67
N GLY A 27 1.36 36.73 -34.06
CA GLY A 27 1.56 35.86 -35.25
C GLY A 27 2.43 36.31 -36.44
N ARG A 28 3.37 35.42 -36.84
CA ARG A 28 4.20 35.40 -38.10
C ARG A 28 5.24 36.53 -38.26
N GLY A 29 6.38 36.36 -38.96
CA GLY A 29 7.01 35.12 -39.44
C GLY A 29 8.10 35.30 -40.53
N THR A 30 9.37 34.97 -40.19
CA THR A 30 10.50 34.55 -41.08
C THR A 30 11.16 35.48 -42.13
N ARG A 31 12.52 35.44 -42.11
CA ARG A 31 13.50 35.21 -43.21
C ARG A 31 14.32 36.36 -43.89
N VAL A 32 15.65 36.10 -43.90
CA VAL A 32 16.69 36.31 -44.95
C VAL A 32 17.64 37.53 -44.90
N ILE A 33 18.91 37.20 -45.19
CA ILE A 33 20.22 37.91 -45.20
C ILE A 33 20.42 38.66 -46.55
N PRO A 34 21.07 39.86 -46.66
CA PRO A 34 22.50 39.90 -47.12
C PRO A 34 23.40 41.16 -46.85
N VAL A 35 24.70 40.91 -46.55
CA VAL A 35 25.91 41.42 -47.26
C VAL A 35 26.44 42.90 -47.10
N ILE A 36 27.51 43.05 -46.27
CA ILE A 36 28.90 43.54 -46.59
C ILE A 36 29.24 45.04 -46.92
N LEU A 37 30.32 45.54 -46.25
CA LEU A 37 31.22 46.73 -46.51
C LEU A 37 30.62 48.17 -46.57
N ALA A 38 31.21 49.28 -46.08
CA ALA A 38 32.46 49.64 -45.38
C ALA A 38 32.56 51.19 -45.24
N ALA A 39 33.57 51.67 -44.50
CA ALA A 39 34.25 52.98 -44.57
C ALA A 39 33.55 54.26 -44.06
N GLY A 40 34.31 55.10 -43.33
CA GLY A 40 33.94 56.48 -42.99
C GLY A 40 34.45 56.98 -41.63
N ALA A 41 35.72 57.39 -41.52
CA ALA A 41 36.28 58.04 -40.32
C ALA A 41 36.53 59.54 -40.54
N LEU A 42 36.26 60.38 -39.52
CA LEU A 42 36.80 61.74 -39.29
C LEU A 42 36.31 62.20 -37.88
N TRP A 43 37.11 62.67 -36.90
CA TRP A 43 38.02 63.84 -36.84
C TRP A 43 37.23 65.17 -36.96
N LEU A 44 37.34 66.21 -36.11
CA LEU A 44 38.29 66.73 -35.08
C LEU A 44 37.52 67.76 -34.18
N PRO A 45 38.09 68.67 -33.34
CA PRO A 45 39.49 68.91 -32.95
C PRO A 45 39.81 68.99 -31.43
N ALA A 46 41.11 68.96 -31.13
CA ALA A 46 41.70 69.54 -29.91
C ALA A 46 42.50 70.81 -30.26
N CYS A 47 42.85 71.63 -29.26
CA CYS A 47 43.82 72.72 -29.39
C CYS A 47 45.10 72.39 -28.60
N MET A 48 46.25 72.84 -29.10
CA MET A 48 47.59 72.55 -28.57
C MET A 48 48.01 73.48 -27.41
N ASP A 49 48.93 72.99 -26.60
CA ASP A 49 50.10 73.76 -26.11
C ASP A 49 51.36 72.93 -26.42
N ASP A 50 52.55 73.48 -26.15
CA ASP A 50 53.75 73.34 -27.01
C ASP A 50 54.86 72.41 -26.44
N SER A 51 55.87 72.15 -27.28
CA SER A 51 57.22 71.67 -26.96
C SER A 51 57.42 70.20 -26.51
N GLY A 52 58.19 69.46 -27.31
CA GLY A 52 58.79 68.18 -26.91
C GLY A 52 58.99 67.22 -28.08
N SER A 53 60.23 67.03 -28.53
CA SER A 53 60.59 65.91 -29.40
C SER A 53 60.66 64.64 -28.55
N ILE A 54 59.72 63.73 -28.76
CA ILE A 54 59.69 62.39 -28.16
C ILE A 54 59.62 61.42 -29.34
N GLU A 55 60.65 60.59 -29.51
CA GLU A 55 60.53 59.39 -30.36
C GLU A 55 59.41 58.53 -29.77
N PRO A 56 58.54 57.89 -30.57
CA PRO A 56 57.52 56.99 -30.03
C PRO A 56 58.25 55.93 -29.20
N GLN A 57 58.10 56.03 -27.89
CA GLN A 57 58.74 55.13 -26.96
C GLN A 57 57.97 53.83 -27.05
N ASN A 58 58.47 52.87 -27.82
CA ASN A 58 57.89 51.53 -27.95
C ASN A 58 57.49 51.00 -26.55
N ARG A 59 56.21 50.65 -26.43
CA ARG A 59 55.60 50.07 -25.24
C ARG A 59 55.28 48.61 -25.52
N PRO A 60 55.60 47.68 -24.59
CA PRO A 60 55.26 46.28 -24.78
C PRO A 60 53.74 46.09 -24.97
N PRO A 61 53.34 45.01 -25.67
CA PRO A 61 51.94 44.60 -25.79
C PRO A 61 51.24 44.54 -24.42
N VAL A 62 49.96 44.87 -24.36
CA VAL A 62 49.18 44.82 -23.11
C VAL A 62 47.99 43.88 -23.22
N LEU A 63 47.73 43.17 -22.12
CA LEU A 63 46.54 42.32 -21.99
C LEU A 63 45.28 43.19 -21.90
N SER A 64 44.39 43.08 -22.88
CA SER A 64 43.12 43.83 -22.96
C SER A 64 42.08 43.30 -21.97
N GLN A 65 42.04 41.97 -21.81
CA GLN A 65 41.15 41.21 -20.96
C GLN A 65 41.79 39.84 -20.64
N ALA A 66 41.36 39.18 -19.56
CA ALA A 66 41.89 37.87 -19.21
C ALA A 66 41.61 36.82 -20.31
N LEU A 67 42.57 35.93 -20.56
CA LEU A 67 42.38 34.75 -21.40
C LEU A 67 41.37 33.78 -20.72
N PRO A 68 40.53 33.07 -21.50
CA PRO A 68 39.61 32.09 -20.95
C PRO A 68 40.33 30.79 -20.57
N ASP A 69 39.96 30.22 -19.42
CA ASP A 69 40.33 28.85 -19.06
C ASP A 69 39.62 27.84 -20.00
N VAL A 70 40.24 26.68 -20.23
CA VAL A 70 39.84 25.70 -21.25
C VAL A 70 39.65 24.31 -20.63
N SER A 71 38.69 23.55 -21.14
CA SER A 71 38.45 22.16 -20.74
C SER A 71 38.52 21.25 -21.97
N VAL A 72 39.41 20.27 -21.95
CA VAL A 72 39.68 19.35 -23.07
C VAL A 72 39.70 17.90 -22.56
N ASN A 73 39.46 16.91 -23.40
CA ASN A 73 39.48 15.51 -22.97
C ASN A 73 40.85 14.88 -23.31
N ALA A 74 41.33 13.93 -22.51
CA ALA A 74 42.54 13.18 -22.83
C ALA A 74 42.38 12.49 -24.20
N GLY A 75 43.31 12.76 -25.12
CA GLY A 75 43.26 12.31 -26.51
C GLY A 75 42.53 13.24 -27.50
N THR A 76 41.88 14.32 -27.03
CA THR A 76 41.25 15.34 -27.89
C THR A 76 42.00 16.67 -27.87
N SER A 77 41.46 17.71 -28.50
CA SER A 77 42.12 19.02 -28.61
C SER A 77 41.11 20.15 -28.76
N ASP A 78 41.41 21.32 -28.20
CA ASP A 78 40.60 22.54 -28.31
C ASP A 78 41.48 23.75 -28.69
N THR A 79 40.88 24.88 -29.07
CA THR A 79 41.60 26.03 -29.66
C THR A 79 41.12 27.39 -29.12
N VAL A 80 42.04 28.17 -28.58
CA VAL A 80 41.82 29.57 -28.15
C VAL A 80 42.41 30.51 -29.20
N ASP A 81 41.60 31.41 -29.76
CA ASP A 81 42.12 32.54 -30.56
C ASP A 81 42.49 33.69 -29.62
N VAL A 82 43.78 34.01 -29.50
CA VAL A 82 44.28 35.02 -28.56
C VAL A 82 44.33 36.44 -29.14
N TRP A 83 43.90 36.63 -30.40
CA TRP A 83 44.00 37.92 -31.11
C TRP A 83 43.30 39.08 -30.39
N GLU A 84 42.11 38.87 -29.82
CA GLU A 84 41.35 39.95 -29.14
C GLU A 84 41.88 40.28 -27.73
N TYR A 85 42.78 39.45 -27.19
CA TYR A 85 43.20 39.48 -25.79
C TYR A 85 44.48 40.27 -25.57
N PHE A 86 45.32 40.44 -26.60
CA PHE A 86 46.50 41.29 -26.54
C PHE A 86 46.32 42.48 -27.50
N ILE A 87 46.57 43.69 -27.01
CA ILE A 87 46.54 44.92 -27.80
C ILE A 87 47.93 45.55 -27.73
N ASP A 88 48.48 45.90 -28.87
CA ASP A 88 49.68 46.72 -28.90
C ASP A 88 49.34 48.21 -28.65
N PRO A 89 50.04 48.91 -27.72
CA PRO A 89 49.75 50.31 -27.41
C PRO A 89 50.16 51.32 -28.49
N ASP A 90 51.08 50.97 -29.38
CA ASP A 90 51.64 51.82 -30.44
C ASP A 90 51.11 51.43 -31.84
N GLY A 91 50.74 50.16 -32.03
CA GLY A 91 50.00 49.64 -33.19
C GLY A 91 50.69 48.48 -33.92
N ASP A 92 51.72 47.88 -33.34
CA ASP A 92 52.60 46.90 -33.99
C ASP A 92 52.00 45.47 -34.07
N ALA A 93 52.61 44.61 -34.88
CA ALA A 93 52.04 43.34 -35.35
C ALA A 93 52.43 42.15 -34.45
N LEU A 94 51.52 41.82 -33.53
CA LEU A 94 51.75 40.77 -32.53
C LEU A 94 52.00 39.38 -33.13
N SER A 95 53.11 38.77 -32.70
CA SER A 95 53.44 37.36 -32.89
C SER A 95 53.24 36.58 -31.58
N PHE A 96 52.75 35.33 -31.67
CA PHE A 96 52.35 34.56 -30.49
C PHE A 96 53.16 33.27 -30.33
N THR A 97 53.48 32.95 -29.09
CA THR A 97 54.05 31.66 -28.65
C THR A 97 53.31 31.17 -27.41
N ALA A 98 53.29 29.86 -27.17
CA ALA A 98 52.65 29.28 -25.99
C ALA A 98 53.44 28.08 -25.45
N GLU A 99 53.49 27.93 -24.13
CA GLU A 99 54.12 26.82 -23.43
C GLU A 99 53.18 26.22 -22.39
N SER A 100 53.25 24.90 -22.20
CA SER A 100 52.51 24.16 -21.19
C SER A 100 53.40 23.87 -19.99
N SER A 101 52.94 24.19 -18.78
CA SER A 101 53.67 23.91 -17.54
C SER A 101 53.82 22.43 -17.20
N ASN A 102 53.06 21.53 -17.86
CA ASN A 102 53.20 20.08 -17.77
C ASN A 102 52.75 19.39 -19.06
N THR A 103 53.70 19.07 -19.94
CA THR A 103 53.47 18.36 -21.20
C THR A 103 53.00 16.91 -21.06
N GLY A 104 53.02 16.35 -19.84
CA GLY A 104 52.38 15.08 -19.52
C GLY A 104 50.87 15.17 -19.27
N VAL A 105 50.35 16.37 -18.99
CA VAL A 105 48.91 16.64 -18.84
C VAL A 105 48.33 17.16 -20.15
N ALA A 106 48.88 18.25 -20.71
CA ALA A 106 48.51 18.75 -22.04
C ALA A 106 49.74 19.29 -22.80
N THR A 107 49.78 19.11 -24.11
CA THR A 107 50.72 19.81 -25.00
C THR A 107 50.03 20.97 -25.72
N VAL A 108 50.81 21.92 -26.25
CA VAL A 108 50.29 23.13 -26.89
C VAL A 108 51.05 23.43 -28.19
N ALA A 109 50.33 23.95 -29.19
CA ALA A 109 50.86 24.41 -30.47
C ALA A 109 50.22 25.76 -30.84
N VAL A 110 50.91 26.58 -31.65
CA VAL A 110 50.41 27.91 -32.07
C VAL A 110 50.42 28.04 -33.59
N TYR A 111 49.31 28.51 -34.14
CA TYR A 111 49.08 28.71 -35.57
C TYR A 111 48.50 30.11 -35.80
N GLY A 112 49.37 31.10 -36.06
CA GLY A 112 48.95 32.51 -36.11
C GLY A 112 48.57 33.00 -34.71
N SER A 113 47.32 33.41 -34.52
CA SER A 113 46.75 33.74 -33.20
C SER A 113 46.04 32.57 -32.52
N SER A 114 45.91 31.41 -33.18
CA SER A 114 45.23 30.24 -32.63
C SER A 114 46.20 29.39 -31.79
N VAL A 115 45.94 29.29 -30.48
CA VAL A 115 46.62 28.43 -29.52
C VAL A 115 45.82 27.14 -29.38
N VAL A 116 46.36 26.02 -29.86
CA VAL A 116 45.74 24.69 -29.83
C VAL A 116 46.28 23.92 -28.64
N VAL A 117 45.39 23.46 -27.76
CA VAL A 117 45.74 22.65 -26.58
C VAL A 117 45.32 21.21 -26.83
N HIS A 118 46.26 20.27 -26.70
CA HIS A 118 46.05 18.83 -26.90
C HIS A 118 46.08 18.10 -25.54
N GLY A 119 44.97 17.48 -25.13
CA GLY A 119 44.89 16.73 -23.88
C GLY A 119 45.66 15.41 -23.93
N VAL A 120 46.52 15.13 -22.94
CA VAL A 120 47.37 13.93 -22.87
C VAL A 120 46.94 13.00 -21.73
N ALA A 121 46.81 13.53 -20.51
CA ALA A 121 46.38 12.77 -19.33
C ALA A 121 45.64 13.68 -18.34
N GLN A 122 44.82 13.10 -17.47
CA GLN A 122 43.96 13.86 -16.56
C GLN A 122 44.75 14.76 -15.61
N GLY A 123 44.30 16.01 -15.46
CA GLY A 123 44.89 16.99 -14.55
C GLY A 123 44.58 18.44 -14.96
N ARG A 124 45.09 19.40 -14.19
CA ARG A 124 45.12 20.82 -14.57
C ARG A 124 46.54 21.26 -14.91
N VAL A 125 46.67 22.17 -15.86
CA VAL A 125 47.95 22.69 -16.32
C VAL A 125 47.82 24.14 -16.80
N THR A 126 48.65 25.02 -16.23
CA THR A 126 48.75 26.40 -16.71
C THR A 126 49.39 26.42 -18.10
N ILE A 127 48.72 27.07 -19.05
CA ILE A 127 49.26 27.44 -20.36
C ILE A 127 49.68 28.91 -20.31
N THR A 128 50.95 29.19 -20.61
CA THR A 128 51.49 30.56 -20.70
C THR A 128 51.53 30.96 -22.18
N VAL A 129 50.79 32.00 -22.57
CA VAL A 129 50.85 32.59 -23.90
C VAL A 129 51.67 33.88 -23.84
N THR A 130 52.63 34.04 -24.74
CA THR A 130 53.44 35.25 -24.88
C THR A 130 53.21 35.90 -26.24
N ALA A 131 52.79 37.16 -26.22
CA ALA A 131 52.68 38.03 -27.38
C ALA A 131 53.91 38.94 -27.47
N THR A 132 54.50 39.05 -28.65
CA THR A 132 55.74 39.80 -28.92
C THR A 132 55.57 40.68 -30.16
N ASP A 133 55.96 41.95 -30.06
CA ASP A 133 55.93 42.93 -31.15
C ASP A 133 57.11 42.79 -32.16
N ASP A 134 57.06 43.57 -33.25
CA ASP A 134 58.07 43.60 -34.32
C ASP A 134 59.49 43.99 -33.84
N GLU A 135 59.61 44.74 -32.74
CA GLU A 135 60.88 45.26 -32.21
C GLU A 135 61.43 44.40 -31.05
N GLY A 136 60.62 43.50 -30.49
CA GLY A 136 61.02 42.47 -29.54
C GLY A 136 60.70 42.76 -28.07
N LEU A 137 59.79 43.68 -27.76
CA LEU A 137 59.16 43.68 -26.42
C LEU A 137 58.00 42.67 -26.41
N ALA A 138 57.58 42.26 -25.21
CA ALA A 138 56.62 41.18 -25.05
C ALA A 138 55.83 41.30 -23.75
N ALA A 139 54.63 40.71 -23.76
CA ALA A 139 53.84 40.43 -22.57
C ALA A 139 53.31 39.00 -22.60
N SER A 140 53.23 38.39 -21.41
CA SER A 140 52.70 37.05 -21.22
C SER A 140 51.44 37.09 -20.37
N ALA A 141 50.49 36.21 -20.70
CA ALA A 141 49.30 35.94 -19.90
C ALA A 141 49.03 34.45 -19.85
N ASN A 142 48.37 34.02 -18.78
CA ASN A 142 48.15 32.61 -18.48
C ASN A 142 46.65 32.30 -18.50
N PHE A 143 46.32 31.07 -18.86
CA PHE A 143 45.03 30.44 -18.59
C PHE A 143 45.26 29.01 -18.09
N GLU A 144 44.30 28.45 -17.35
CA GLU A 144 44.32 27.05 -16.95
C GLU A 144 43.67 26.18 -18.03
N ALA A 145 44.33 25.09 -18.40
CA ALA A 145 43.73 24.01 -19.16
C ALA A 145 43.45 22.83 -18.22
N GLU A 146 42.19 22.41 -18.10
CA GLU A 146 41.82 21.13 -17.48
C GLU A 146 41.71 20.03 -18.54
N VAL A 147 42.29 18.87 -18.24
CA VAL A 147 42.19 17.68 -19.06
C VAL A 147 41.34 16.64 -18.33
N LYS A 148 40.19 16.28 -18.92
CA LYS A 148 39.29 15.23 -18.42
C LYS A 148 39.84 13.83 -18.72
N GLY A 149 39.62 12.88 -17.81
CA GLY A 149 40.13 11.52 -17.90
C GLY A 149 39.37 10.64 -18.91
N PHE A 150 39.99 9.51 -19.29
CA PHE A 150 39.38 8.52 -20.19
C PHE A 150 38.08 7.93 -19.61
N ASP A 151 38.10 7.53 -18.33
CA ASP A 151 36.92 6.96 -17.66
C ASP A 151 35.80 8.00 -17.47
N TRP A 152 36.13 9.28 -17.35
CA TRP A 152 35.14 10.36 -17.31
C TRP A 152 34.31 10.38 -18.60
N ASN A 153 34.93 10.19 -19.78
CA ASN A 153 34.19 10.12 -21.05
C ASN A 153 33.20 8.94 -21.07
N ILE A 154 33.60 7.76 -20.59
CA ILE A 154 32.76 6.56 -20.59
C ILE A 154 31.60 6.70 -19.60
N LEU A 155 31.84 7.30 -18.43
CA LEU A 155 30.77 7.62 -17.48
C LEU A 155 29.83 8.69 -18.05
N VAL A 156 30.32 9.72 -18.74
CA VAL A 156 29.47 10.71 -19.41
C VAL A 156 28.64 10.08 -20.54
N GLU A 157 29.21 9.18 -21.33
CA GLU A 157 28.44 8.42 -22.34
C GLU A 157 27.35 7.58 -21.69
N LEU A 158 27.64 6.88 -20.59
CA LEU A 158 26.63 6.14 -19.82
C LEU A 158 25.53 7.07 -19.29
N TYR A 159 25.89 8.24 -18.75
CA TYR A 159 24.93 9.23 -18.25
C TYR A 159 24.03 9.74 -19.39
N GLU A 160 24.59 10.10 -20.54
CA GLU A 160 23.82 10.57 -21.69
C GLU A 160 22.97 9.47 -22.32
N SER A 161 23.51 8.27 -22.52
CA SER A 161 22.82 7.14 -23.18
C SER A 161 21.71 6.51 -22.33
N THR A 162 21.74 6.73 -21.00
CA THR A 162 20.76 6.18 -20.05
C THR A 162 19.94 7.24 -19.31
N GLY A 163 19.83 8.45 -19.87
CA GLY A 163 18.86 9.46 -19.42
C GLY A 163 19.23 10.16 -18.10
N GLY A 164 20.51 10.42 -17.86
CA GLY A 164 21.10 10.91 -16.61
C GLY A 164 20.37 12.05 -15.91
N SER A 165 19.82 13.00 -16.65
CA SER A 165 19.06 14.12 -16.09
C SER A 165 17.75 13.70 -15.39
N MET A 166 17.25 12.50 -15.67
CA MET A 166 16.07 11.88 -15.05
C MET A 166 16.41 10.92 -13.89
N TRP A 167 17.71 10.63 -13.66
CA TRP A 167 18.13 9.73 -12.59
C TRP A 167 17.75 10.28 -11.20
N ARG A 168 17.42 9.36 -10.30
CA ARG A 168 17.03 9.64 -8.90
C ARG A 168 18.20 10.22 -8.07
N TYR A 169 19.41 9.76 -8.36
CA TYR A 169 20.66 10.12 -7.70
C TYR A 169 21.73 10.39 -8.77
N GLN A 170 22.05 11.67 -8.94
CA GLN A 170 23.00 12.20 -9.93
C GLN A 170 24.06 13.11 -9.25
N PHE A 171 24.37 12.86 -7.97
CA PHE A 171 25.30 13.70 -7.19
C PHE A 171 26.71 13.67 -7.79
N ASN A 172 27.27 14.85 -8.02
CA ASN A 172 28.54 15.14 -8.71
C ASN A 172 28.68 14.65 -10.17
N TRP A 173 27.66 14.00 -10.74
CA TRP A 173 27.67 13.65 -12.17
C TRP A 173 27.67 14.91 -13.04
N LEU A 174 28.47 14.87 -14.12
CA LEU A 174 28.78 16.01 -15.00
C LEU A 174 29.46 17.23 -14.33
N THR A 175 29.97 17.11 -13.10
CA THR A 175 30.72 18.19 -12.44
C THR A 175 32.24 18.07 -12.65
N ASP A 176 32.98 19.08 -12.20
CA ASP A 176 34.46 19.08 -12.15
C ASP A 176 35.02 18.35 -10.90
N GLU A 177 34.16 17.82 -10.03
CA GLU A 177 34.58 17.10 -8.83
C GLU A 177 35.18 15.71 -9.18
N PRO A 178 36.15 15.19 -8.40
CA PRO A 178 36.81 13.91 -8.64
C PRO A 178 35.84 12.71 -8.76
N LEU A 179 36.20 11.71 -9.58
CA LEU A 179 35.32 10.58 -9.91
C LEU A 179 34.94 9.69 -8.71
N ASP A 180 35.72 9.66 -7.64
CA ASP A 180 35.36 8.98 -6.38
C ASP A 180 34.29 9.72 -5.54
N THR A 181 33.94 10.95 -5.92
CA THR A 181 32.83 11.71 -5.34
C THR A 181 31.51 11.54 -6.12
N TRP A 182 31.57 10.99 -7.34
CA TRP A 182 30.39 10.77 -8.18
C TRP A 182 29.52 9.65 -7.62
N TYR A 183 28.21 9.86 -7.55
CA TYR A 183 27.28 8.88 -6.97
C TYR A 183 27.43 7.51 -7.62
N GLY A 184 27.69 6.48 -6.81
CA GLY A 184 27.83 5.09 -7.27
C GLY A 184 29.17 4.73 -7.91
N VAL A 185 30.10 5.67 -8.07
CA VAL A 185 31.43 5.43 -8.68
C VAL A 185 32.48 5.20 -7.60
N ARG A 186 33.42 4.29 -7.85
CA ARG A 186 34.63 4.10 -7.04
C ARG A 186 35.84 3.87 -7.93
N VAL A 187 36.94 4.56 -7.62
CA VAL A 187 38.22 4.47 -8.34
C VAL A 187 39.32 3.82 -7.50
N ASP A 188 40.45 3.51 -8.14
CA ASP A 188 41.69 3.07 -7.49
C ASP A 188 42.64 4.23 -7.14
N LEU A 189 43.86 3.90 -6.66
CA LEU A 189 44.90 4.89 -6.36
C LEU A 189 45.45 5.65 -7.60
N GLY A 190 45.12 5.20 -8.81
CA GLY A 190 45.41 5.85 -10.08
C GLY A 190 44.22 6.63 -10.66
N ALA A 191 43.15 6.82 -9.89
CA ALA A 191 41.88 7.44 -10.30
C ALA A 191 41.15 6.71 -11.46
N ARG A 192 41.42 5.41 -11.68
CA ARG A 192 40.71 4.59 -12.65
C ARG A 192 39.50 3.92 -12.03
N VAL A 193 38.38 3.88 -12.75
CA VAL A 193 37.11 3.31 -12.25
C VAL A 193 37.24 1.79 -12.07
N VAL A 194 36.97 1.33 -10.84
CA VAL A 194 37.06 -0.10 -10.45
C VAL A 194 35.73 -0.66 -9.96
N ALA A 195 34.76 0.17 -9.60
CA ALA A 195 33.40 -0.27 -9.36
C ALA A 195 32.36 0.80 -9.73
N LEU A 196 31.20 0.33 -10.19
CA LEU A 196 30.03 1.13 -10.50
C LEU A 196 28.77 0.48 -9.90
N SER A 197 27.98 1.28 -9.19
CA SER A 197 26.84 0.85 -8.37
C SER A 197 25.70 1.87 -8.45
N LEU A 198 24.80 1.73 -9.44
CA LEU A 198 23.70 2.67 -9.72
C LEU A 198 22.32 2.02 -9.58
N ALA A 199 22.14 1.23 -8.53
CA ALA A 199 20.88 0.54 -8.24
C ALA A 199 19.71 1.51 -7.96
N ASN A 200 18.48 1.13 -8.34
CA ASN A 200 17.24 1.82 -7.99
C ASN A 200 17.18 3.30 -8.44
N ASN A 201 17.80 3.60 -9.59
CA ASN A 201 18.20 4.95 -9.95
C ASN A 201 17.48 5.56 -11.18
N ARG A 202 16.64 4.80 -11.88
CA ARG A 202 15.97 5.18 -13.15
C ARG A 202 16.93 5.45 -14.32
N LEU A 203 17.96 4.62 -14.47
CA LEU A 203 18.69 4.54 -15.74
C LEU A 203 17.74 4.00 -16.82
N GLN A 204 17.56 4.73 -17.91
CA GLN A 204 16.72 4.34 -19.07
C GLN A 204 17.60 3.94 -20.27
N GLY A 205 17.04 3.83 -21.48
CA GLY A 205 17.84 3.73 -22.70
C GLY A 205 18.57 2.39 -22.83
N SER A 206 19.86 2.40 -23.15
CA SER A 206 20.67 1.18 -23.32
C SER A 206 22.11 1.38 -22.85
N LEU A 207 22.75 0.31 -22.33
CA LEU A 207 24.15 0.36 -21.93
C LEU A 207 25.08 0.64 -23.13
N PRO A 208 26.04 1.59 -23.00
CA PRO A 208 26.98 1.87 -24.06
C PRO A 208 28.06 0.77 -24.12
N PRO A 209 28.47 0.30 -25.32
CA PRO A 209 29.53 -0.70 -25.44
C PRO A 209 30.89 -0.26 -24.87
N SER A 210 31.16 1.05 -24.84
CA SER A 210 32.38 1.65 -24.27
C SER A 210 32.56 1.37 -22.77
N LEU A 211 31.49 0.97 -22.05
CA LEU A 211 31.59 0.50 -20.67
C LEU A 211 32.51 -0.74 -20.53
N GLY A 212 32.68 -1.52 -21.60
CA GLY A 212 33.67 -2.61 -21.70
C GLY A 212 35.14 -2.15 -21.79
N GLU A 213 35.41 -0.86 -21.94
CA GLU A 213 36.78 -0.30 -21.99
C GLU A 213 37.30 0.11 -20.59
N LEU A 214 36.46 0.03 -19.54
CA LEU A 214 36.85 0.20 -18.13
C LEU A 214 37.61 -1.02 -17.60
N ALA A 215 38.81 -1.29 -18.12
CA ALA A 215 39.59 -2.51 -17.85
C ALA A 215 39.96 -2.77 -16.37
N GLY A 216 39.73 -1.82 -15.45
CA GLY A 216 39.88 -2.00 -14.00
C GLY A 216 38.59 -2.40 -13.27
N LEU A 217 37.44 -2.44 -13.95
CA LEU A 217 36.12 -2.67 -13.35
C LEU A 217 35.98 -4.11 -12.84
N TYR A 218 35.99 -4.30 -11.52
CA TYR A 218 35.73 -5.61 -10.88
C TYR A 218 34.30 -5.77 -10.38
N TRP A 219 33.51 -4.69 -10.35
CA TRP A 219 32.14 -4.70 -9.83
C TRP A 219 31.22 -3.78 -10.65
N LEU A 220 30.23 -4.37 -11.31
CA LEU A 220 29.14 -3.64 -11.96
C LEU A 220 27.80 -4.10 -11.34
N SER A 221 27.04 -3.15 -10.80
CA SER A 221 25.70 -3.38 -10.25
C SER A 221 24.77 -2.23 -10.64
N LEU A 222 23.76 -2.54 -11.47
CA LEU A 222 22.76 -1.59 -11.98
C LEU A 222 21.30 -2.05 -11.76
N PRO A 223 20.93 -2.78 -10.67
CA PRO A 223 19.60 -3.38 -10.57
C PRO A 223 18.49 -2.40 -10.21
N GLY A 224 17.25 -2.67 -10.63
CA GLY A 224 16.09 -1.81 -10.37
C GLY A 224 16.13 -0.54 -11.21
N ASN A 225 16.23 -0.72 -12.52
CA ASN A 225 16.33 0.37 -13.50
C ASN A 225 15.47 0.04 -14.74
N GLU A 226 15.51 0.91 -15.73
CA GLU A 226 14.72 0.87 -16.96
C GLU A 226 15.66 0.66 -18.18
N LEU A 227 16.80 -0.03 -17.98
CA LEU A 227 17.79 -0.29 -19.03
C LEU A 227 17.27 -1.34 -20.01
N SER A 228 17.39 -1.05 -21.30
CA SER A 228 16.81 -1.87 -22.38
C SER A 228 17.83 -2.19 -23.48
N GLY A 229 17.40 -3.01 -24.45
CA GLY A 229 18.26 -3.50 -25.53
C GLY A 229 19.10 -4.71 -25.11
N PRO A 230 20.05 -5.16 -25.95
CA PRO A 230 20.93 -6.28 -25.63
C PRO A 230 22.05 -5.88 -24.68
N ILE A 231 22.47 -6.81 -23.82
CA ILE A 231 23.69 -6.67 -23.01
C ILE A 231 24.90 -6.55 -23.98
N PRO A 232 25.70 -5.46 -23.96
CA PRO A 232 26.78 -5.28 -24.92
C PRO A 232 27.88 -6.33 -24.75
N SER A 233 28.25 -7.04 -25.82
CA SER A 233 29.27 -8.09 -25.76
C SER A 233 30.68 -7.58 -25.41
N ALA A 234 30.93 -6.27 -25.55
CA ALA A 234 32.13 -5.62 -25.06
C ALA A 234 32.33 -5.77 -23.54
N LEU A 235 31.26 -5.90 -22.75
CA LEU A 235 31.35 -6.14 -21.30
C LEU A 235 32.01 -7.49 -20.98
N PHE A 236 31.88 -8.50 -21.84
CA PHE A 236 32.48 -9.82 -21.62
C PHE A 236 34.01 -9.81 -21.80
N GLY A 237 34.59 -8.74 -22.35
CA GLY A 237 36.04 -8.52 -22.37
C GLY A 237 36.64 -8.09 -21.03
N LEU A 238 35.81 -7.73 -20.04
CA LEU A 238 36.25 -7.30 -18.71
C LEU A 238 36.70 -8.48 -17.84
N SER A 239 37.81 -9.13 -18.21
CA SER A 239 38.32 -10.32 -17.52
C SER A 239 38.61 -10.15 -16.01
N GLY A 240 38.70 -8.93 -15.49
CA GLY A 240 38.79 -8.62 -14.05
C GLY A 240 37.44 -8.53 -13.31
N LEU A 241 36.31 -8.65 -14.00
CA LEU A 241 34.97 -8.50 -13.45
C LEU A 241 34.63 -9.68 -12.53
N SER A 242 34.31 -9.38 -11.27
CA SER A 242 34.00 -10.36 -10.22
C SER A 242 32.52 -10.38 -9.84
N ASN A 243 31.81 -9.25 -9.97
CA ASN A 243 30.36 -9.17 -9.86
C ASN A 243 29.75 -8.45 -11.07
N LEU A 244 28.78 -9.09 -11.73
CA LEU A 244 27.93 -8.50 -12.76
C LEU A 244 26.46 -8.67 -12.37
N ASP A 245 25.82 -7.56 -12.04
CA ASP A 245 24.45 -7.51 -11.54
C ASP A 245 23.63 -6.48 -12.33
N LEU A 246 22.74 -6.99 -13.19
CA LEU A 246 21.90 -6.25 -14.14
C LEU A 246 20.41 -6.58 -13.97
N ALA A 247 20.02 -7.14 -12.81
CA ALA A 247 18.67 -7.63 -12.59
C ALA A 247 17.61 -6.50 -12.50
N ASP A 248 16.33 -6.83 -12.61
CA ASP A 248 15.21 -5.87 -12.49
C ASP A 248 15.37 -4.68 -13.46
N ASN A 249 15.30 -5.02 -14.76
CA ASN A 249 15.55 -4.15 -15.91
C ASN A 249 14.76 -4.65 -17.15
N GLU A 250 14.94 -4.01 -18.32
CA GLU A 250 14.29 -4.38 -19.60
C GLU A 250 15.25 -4.97 -20.65
N PHE A 251 16.36 -5.63 -20.25
CA PHE A 251 17.31 -6.21 -21.21
C PHE A 251 16.67 -7.32 -22.05
N VAL A 252 16.96 -7.32 -23.36
CA VAL A 252 16.38 -8.23 -24.37
C VAL A 252 17.48 -8.96 -25.16
N GLY A 253 17.08 -9.91 -26.01
CA GLY A 253 18.01 -10.71 -26.82
C GLY A 253 18.45 -11.96 -26.08
N THR A 254 19.62 -12.51 -26.41
CA THR A 254 20.10 -13.79 -25.86
C THR A 254 21.33 -13.60 -24.98
N ILE A 255 21.47 -14.41 -23.93
CA ILE A 255 22.75 -14.55 -23.22
C ILE A 255 23.79 -15.09 -24.21
N SER A 256 24.92 -14.38 -24.37
CA SER A 256 25.99 -14.77 -25.30
C SER A 256 26.83 -15.90 -24.72
N GLU A 257 27.30 -16.83 -25.57
CA GLU A 257 28.31 -17.83 -25.21
C GLU A 257 29.61 -17.18 -24.71
N GLN A 258 29.93 -15.97 -25.20
CA GLN A 258 31.10 -15.18 -24.78
C GLN A 258 31.07 -14.75 -23.30
N ILE A 259 29.95 -14.90 -22.58
CA ILE A 259 29.90 -14.59 -21.15
C ILE A 259 30.90 -15.44 -20.34
N ALA A 260 31.29 -16.61 -20.86
CA ALA A 260 32.31 -17.48 -20.29
C ALA A 260 33.73 -16.86 -20.29
N ASP A 261 34.00 -15.85 -21.12
CA ASP A 261 35.29 -15.13 -21.14
C ASP A 261 35.54 -14.37 -19.80
N LEU A 262 34.49 -14.10 -19.02
CA LEU A 262 34.53 -13.51 -17.67
C LEU A 262 35.01 -14.51 -16.60
N SER A 263 36.20 -15.07 -16.81
CA SER A 263 36.79 -16.16 -16.01
C SER A 263 37.00 -15.89 -14.50
N ASN A 264 36.98 -14.63 -14.04
CA ASN A 264 37.06 -14.26 -12.61
C ASN A 264 35.69 -13.91 -11.98
N LEU A 265 34.59 -14.11 -12.71
CA LEU A 265 33.26 -13.74 -12.26
C LEU A 265 32.75 -14.70 -11.18
N ASN A 266 32.51 -14.16 -9.98
CA ASN A 266 32.05 -14.91 -8.82
C ASN A 266 30.53 -14.79 -8.60
N SER A 267 29.92 -13.73 -9.13
CA SER A 267 28.48 -13.45 -9.05
C SER A 267 27.95 -12.92 -10.39
N LEU A 268 26.95 -13.60 -10.95
CA LEU A 268 26.22 -13.21 -12.15
C LEU A 268 24.71 -13.16 -11.85
N ASN A 269 24.11 -11.98 -11.99
CA ASN A 269 22.68 -11.78 -11.79
C ASN A 269 22.06 -11.00 -12.97
N LEU A 270 21.26 -11.67 -13.79
CA LEU A 270 20.52 -11.12 -14.94
C LEU A 270 18.99 -11.29 -14.78
N SER A 271 18.53 -11.52 -13.54
CA SER A 271 17.15 -11.86 -13.22
C SER A 271 16.16 -10.72 -13.47
N ALA A 272 14.85 -10.97 -13.49
CA ALA A 272 13.81 -9.96 -13.72
C ALA A 272 14.10 -9.06 -14.95
N ASN A 273 14.13 -9.69 -16.13
CA ASN A 273 14.47 -9.07 -17.41
C ASN A 273 13.66 -9.71 -18.55
N ARG A 274 13.96 -9.36 -19.82
CA ARG A 274 13.31 -9.90 -21.02
C ARG A 274 14.27 -10.70 -21.91
N LEU A 275 15.25 -11.39 -21.29
CA LEU A 275 16.22 -12.22 -22.01
C LEU A 275 15.56 -13.51 -22.53
N THR A 276 15.99 -13.95 -23.71
CA THR A 276 15.38 -14.99 -24.53
C THR A 276 16.42 -16.02 -24.98
N GLY A 277 15.97 -17.06 -25.70
CA GLY A 277 16.86 -18.10 -26.24
C GLY A 277 17.13 -19.20 -25.21
N ARG A 278 18.34 -19.78 -25.23
CA ARG A 278 18.77 -20.85 -24.32
C ARG A 278 19.72 -20.32 -23.25
N ILE A 279 19.78 -21.00 -22.10
CA ILE A 279 20.93 -20.90 -21.20
C ILE A 279 22.15 -21.49 -21.95
N PRO A 280 23.26 -20.75 -22.14
CA PRO A 280 24.46 -21.30 -22.80
C PRO A 280 25.11 -22.39 -21.92
N PRO A 281 25.37 -23.61 -22.42
CA PRO A 281 26.14 -24.61 -21.67
C PRO A 281 27.56 -24.13 -21.33
N GLU A 282 28.08 -23.16 -22.07
CA GLU A 282 29.38 -22.53 -21.89
C GLU A 282 29.49 -21.78 -20.53
N LEU A 283 28.37 -21.43 -19.89
CA LEU A 283 28.35 -20.97 -18.49
C LEU A 283 28.98 -21.98 -17.53
N GLY A 284 28.97 -23.28 -17.86
CA GLY A 284 29.60 -24.35 -17.08
C GLY A 284 31.14 -24.34 -17.10
N GLU A 285 31.78 -23.42 -17.82
CA GLU A 285 33.24 -23.25 -17.83
C GLU A 285 33.72 -22.20 -16.80
N MET A 286 32.80 -21.43 -16.20
CA MET A 286 33.09 -20.31 -15.30
C MET A 286 33.35 -20.77 -13.85
N THR A 287 34.43 -21.53 -13.61
CA THR A 287 34.63 -22.29 -12.35
C THR A 287 34.67 -21.48 -11.04
N GLU A 288 34.94 -20.16 -11.09
CA GLU A 288 34.93 -19.27 -9.92
C GLU A 288 33.53 -18.77 -9.52
N LEU A 289 32.50 -19.08 -10.32
CA LEU A 289 31.12 -18.60 -10.12
C LEU A 289 30.45 -19.30 -8.93
N SER A 290 30.09 -18.51 -7.91
CA SER A 290 29.36 -18.98 -6.72
C SER A 290 27.86 -18.64 -6.75
N GLY A 291 27.46 -17.60 -7.48
CA GLY A 291 26.05 -17.22 -7.64
C GLY A 291 25.64 -17.04 -9.10
N LEU A 292 24.57 -17.72 -9.51
CA LEU A 292 23.94 -17.58 -10.82
C LEU A 292 22.43 -17.32 -10.67
N GLY A 293 22.01 -16.08 -10.95
CA GLY A 293 20.61 -15.64 -10.99
C GLY A 293 20.19 -15.29 -12.41
N LEU A 294 19.23 -16.04 -12.96
CA LEU A 294 18.60 -15.84 -14.28
C LEU A 294 17.05 -15.89 -14.19
N TRP A 295 16.48 -15.73 -13.00
CA TRP A 295 15.04 -15.91 -12.76
C TRP A 295 14.20 -14.77 -13.39
N ASP A 296 12.88 -14.94 -13.53
CA ASP A 296 11.93 -14.00 -14.15
C ASP A 296 12.43 -13.43 -15.50
N ASN A 297 12.44 -14.28 -16.53
CA ASN A 297 12.91 -13.98 -17.89
C ASN A 297 12.12 -14.79 -18.95
N GLU A 298 12.49 -14.66 -20.22
CA GLU A 298 11.91 -15.42 -21.35
C GLU A 298 12.83 -16.55 -21.87
N LEU A 299 13.77 -17.06 -21.04
CA LEU A 299 14.71 -18.13 -21.40
C LEU A 299 13.98 -19.46 -21.60
N SER A 300 14.52 -20.33 -22.45
CA SER A 300 13.81 -21.49 -22.99
C SER A 300 14.71 -22.69 -23.32
N GLY A 301 14.10 -23.88 -23.40
CA GLY A 301 14.82 -25.13 -23.62
C GLY A 301 15.42 -25.72 -22.33
N PRO A 302 16.28 -26.75 -22.44
CA PRO A 302 16.74 -27.50 -21.27
C PRO A 302 17.76 -26.74 -20.43
N ILE A 303 17.71 -26.98 -19.12
CA ILE A 303 18.80 -26.61 -18.19
C ILE A 303 20.06 -27.38 -18.61
N PRO A 304 21.20 -26.74 -18.88
CA PRO A 304 22.41 -27.45 -19.27
C PRO A 304 23.01 -28.24 -18.10
N ALA A 305 23.19 -29.55 -18.29
CA ALA A 305 23.93 -30.39 -17.32
C ALA A 305 25.35 -29.89 -17.04
N ALA A 306 25.94 -29.12 -17.98
CA ALA A 306 27.23 -28.46 -17.80
C ALA A 306 27.31 -27.50 -16.59
N LEU A 307 26.17 -26.98 -16.10
CA LEU A 307 26.14 -26.16 -14.88
C LEU A 307 26.60 -26.94 -13.64
N ALA A 308 26.56 -28.27 -13.66
CA ALA A 308 27.09 -29.12 -12.59
C ALA A 308 28.62 -29.06 -12.44
N ASN A 309 29.34 -28.53 -13.43
CA ASN A 309 30.79 -28.30 -13.35
C ASN A 309 31.16 -27.17 -12.38
N LEU A 310 30.20 -26.29 -12.03
CA LEU A 310 30.41 -25.11 -11.20
C LEU A 310 30.53 -25.49 -9.72
N SER A 311 31.60 -26.19 -9.37
CA SER A 311 31.78 -26.80 -8.04
C SER A 311 31.82 -25.81 -6.85
N GLY A 312 31.96 -24.51 -7.11
CA GLY A 312 31.83 -23.43 -6.13
C GLY A 312 30.43 -22.83 -5.99
N LEU A 313 29.44 -23.27 -6.78
CA LEU A 313 28.10 -22.68 -6.85
C LEU A 313 27.29 -22.93 -5.57
N THR A 314 26.94 -21.85 -4.87
CA THR A 314 26.06 -21.85 -3.71
C THR A 314 24.61 -21.50 -4.07
N THR A 315 24.40 -20.74 -5.15
CA THR A 315 23.09 -20.19 -5.51
C THR A 315 22.79 -20.40 -6.99
N LEU A 316 21.66 -21.07 -7.30
CA LEU A 316 21.16 -21.27 -8.65
C LEU A 316 19.66 -20.93 -8.73
N TYR A 317 19.34 -19.78 -9.32
CA TYR A 317 17.95 -19.32 -9.50
C TYR A 317 17.62 -19.19 -10.98
N LEU A 318 16.76 -20.08 -11.48
CA LEU A 318 16.31 -20.16 -12.87
C LEU A 318 14.77 -20.07 -13.01
N GLY A 319 14.07 -19.72 -11.92
CA GLY A 319 12.60 -19.70 -11.87
C GLY A 319 11.95 -18.67 -12.80
N GLY A 320 10.64 -18.72 -13.02
CA GLY A 320 9.89 -17.71 -13.77
C GLY A 320 10.34 -17.59 -15.23
N ASN A 321 10.45 -18.71 -15.93
CA ASN A 321 11.01 -18.79 -17.29
C ASN A 321 10.20 -19.78 -18.17
N ARG A 322 10.72 -20.13 -19.34
CA ARG A 322 10.13 -21.12 -20.27
C ARG A 322 11.06 -22.32 -20.50
N LEU A 323 11.90 -22.64 -19.52
CA LEU A 323 12.82 -23.78 -19.56
C LEU A 323 12.01 -25.08 -19.58
N SER A 324 12.51 -26.10 -20.28
CA SER A 324 11.72 -27.30 -20.58
C SER A 324 12.53 -28.58 -20.74
N GLY A 325 11.87 -29.71 -20.49
CA GLY A 325 12.51 -31.02 -20.39
C GLY A 325 12.95 -31.35 -18.95
N PRO A 326 13.73 -32.41 -18.74
CA PRO A 326 14.07 -32.89 -17.40
C PRO A 326 15.06 -32.00 -16.66
N ILE A 327 14.93 -31.97 -15.33
CA ILE A 327 15.97 -31.47 -14.43
C ILE A 327 17.20 -32.40 -14.58
N PRO A 328 18.41 -31.89 -14.87
CA PRO A 328 19.59 -32.73 -14.98
C PRO A 328 19.96 -33.37 -13.63
N PRO A 329 20.10 -34.70 -13.53
CA PRO A 329 20.54 -35.36 -12.29
C PRO A 329 21.93 -34.91 -11.83
N GLU A 330 22.77 -34.44 -12.76
CA GLU A 330 24.12 -33.94 -12.50
C GLU A 330 24.14 -32.75 -11.54
N LEU A 331 23.06 -31.95 -11.45
CA LEU A 331 22.98 -30.85 -10.47
C LEU A 331 23.13 -31.32 -9.02
N GLY A 332 22.86 -32.61 -8.74
CA GLY A 332 23.11 -33.22 -7.43
C GLY A 332 24.57 -33.25 -6.99
N SER A 333 25.54 -33.20 -7.93
CA SER A 333 26.97 -33.18 -7.56
C SER A 333 27.49 -31.82 -7.08
N LEU A 334 26.65 -30.78 -7.10
CA LEU A 334 26.98 -29.45 -6.57
C LEU A 334 26.96 -29.45 -5.03
N ALA A 335 27.98 -30.07 -4.43
CA ALA A 335 28.07 -30.31 -2.98
C ALA A 335 28.16 -29.03 -2.11
N GLY A 336 28.36 -27.86 -2.72
CA GLY A 336 28.31 -26.53 -2.07
C GLY A 336 26.98 -25.79 -2.24
N LEU A 337 26.01 -26.34 -3.00
CA LEU A 337 24.75 -25.67 -3.31
C LEU A 337 23.89 -25.51 -2.05
N LEU A 338 23.46 -24.28 -1.79
CA LEU A 338 22.63 -23.88 -0.66
C LEU A 338 21.20 -23.54 -1.11
N TRP A 339 21.06 -22.93 -2.29
CA TRP A 339 19.79 -22.47 -2.81
C TRP A 339 19.57 -22.91 -4.26
N LEU A 340 18.46 -23.61 -4.52
CA LEU A 340 18.03 -24.04 -5.85
C LEU A 340 16.55 -23.73 -6.04
N SER A 341 16.23 -22.74 -6.90
CA SER A 341 14.87 -22.48 -7.36
C SER A 341 14.78 -22.59 -8.88
N LEU A 342 13.90 -23.50 -9.33
CA LEU A 342 13.55 -23.79 -10.71
C LEU A 342 12.05 -23.54 -10.99
N ARG A 343 11.36 -22.81 -10.10
CA ARG A 343 9.91 -22.60 -10.11
C ARG A 343 9.37 -22.02 -11.41
N ASP A 344 8.05 -22.07 -11.61
CA ASP A 344 7.35 -21.32 -12.66
C ASP A 344 8.01 -21.50 -14.05
N ASN A 345 8.07 -22.75 -14.51
CA ASN A 345 8.74 -23.17 -15.74
C ASN A 345 7.94 -24.32 -16.42
N ARG A 346 8.55 -25.03 -17.39
CA ARG A 346 7.95 -26.17 -18.10
C ARG A 346 8.83 -27.43 -18.01
N LEU A 347 9.50 -27.59 -16.88
CA LEU A 347 10.35 -28.74 -16.60
C LEU A 347 9.47 -29.97 -16.39
N SER A 348 9.85 -31.10 -16.98
CA SER A 348 8.99 -32.28 -17.12
C SER A 348 9.74 -33.60 -16.96
N GLY A 349 9.01 -34.66 -16.64
CA GLY A 349 9.59 -35.93 -16.20
C GLY A 349 9.77 -36.00 -14.68
N PRO A 350 10.51 -36.99 -14.16
CA PRO A 350 10.63 -37.20 -12.72
C PRO A 350 11.66 -36.28 -12.06
N ILE A 351 11.42 -35.95 -10.79
CA ILE A 351 12.40 -35.29 -9.92
C ILE A 351 13.60 -36.24 -9.73
N PRO A 352 14.84 -35.84 -10.03
CA PRO A 352 16.00 -36.71 -9.83
C PRO A 352 16.33 -36.90 -8.35
N ALA A 353 16.29 -38.14 -7.87
CA ALA A 353 16.73 -38.50 -6.52
C ALA A 353 18.19 -38.06 -6.21
N ALA A 354 19.02 -37.95 -7.26
CA ALA A 354 20.40 -37.45 -7.17
C ALA A 354 20.51 -36.03 -6.57
N LEU A 355 19.46 -35.19 -6.62
CA LEU A 355 19.46 -33.89 -5.95
C LEU A 355 19.68 -33.99 -4.42
N ALA A 356 19.39 -35.16 -3.81
CA ALA A 356 19.72 -35.43 -2.42
C ALA A 356 21.23 -35.49 -2.11
N GLU A 357 22.10 -35.62 -3.13
CA GLU A 357 23.55 -35.62 -2.94
C GLU A 357 24.11 -34.22 -2.59
N ALA A 358 23.40 -33.16 -2.96
CA ALA A 358 23.69 -31.76 -2.62
C ALA A 358 23.32 -31.43 -1.15
N ARG A 359 23.91 -32.17 -0.21
CA ARG A 359 23.55 -32.20 1.23
C ARG A 359 23.75 -30.88 2.01
N GLN A 360 24.16 -29.80 1.36
CA GLN A 360 24.20 -28.46 1.96
C GLN A 360 22.94 -27.62 1.67
N LEU A 361 22.05 -28.08 0.77
CA LEU A 361 20.82 -27.39 0.39
C LEU A 361 19.99 -26.95 1.60
N ARG A 362 19.51 -25.71 1.51
CA ARG A 362 18.65 -25.00 2.45
C ARG A 362 17.28 -24.75 1.83
N GLU A 363 17.24 -24.42 0.56
CA GLU A 363 15.99 -24.13 -0.14
C GLU A 363 15.99 -24.90 -1.47
N LEU A 364 14.97 -25.72 -1.66
CA LEU A 364 14.70 -26.47 -2.89
C LEU A 364 13.27 -26.18 -3.34
N ASP A 365 13.15 -25.43 -4.43
CA ASP A 365 11.88 -24.96 -4.97
C ASP A 365 11.76 -25.36 -6.44
N LEU A 366 10.82 -26.26 -6.71
CA LEU A 366 10.49 -26.83 -8.01
C LEU A 366 9.00 -26.59 -8.37
N SER A 367 8.37 -25.63 -7.70
CA SER A 367 6.93 -25.34 -7.84
C SER A 367 6.54 -24.87 -9.26
N GLY A 368 5.26 -24.94 -9.63
CA GLY A 368 4.75 -24.39 -10.91
C GLY A 368 5.42 -24.96 -12.15
N ASN A 369 5.41 -26.29 -12.32
CA ASN A 369 6.10 -27.00 -13.41
C ASN A 369 5.27 -28.20 -13.94
N GLU A 370 5.82 -28.93 -14.91
CA GLU A 370 5.22 -30.12 -15.54
C GLU A 370 5.84 -31.44 -14.99
N LEU A 371 6.33 -31.45 -13.74
CA LEU A 371 7.02 -32.61 -13.15
C LEU A 371 6.05 -33.74 -12.80
N THR A 372 6.54 -34.98 -12.83
CA THR A 372 5.74 -36.22 -12.81
C THR A 372 6.33 -37.28 -11.88
N GLY A 373 5.54 -38.30 -11.54
CA GLY A 373 5.98 -39.42 -10.71
C GLY A 373 6.14 -39.07 -9.23
N SER A 374 6.81 -39.93 -8.46
CA SER A 374 6.89 -39.81 -7.00
C SER A 374 7.96 -38.83 -6.51
N ILE A 375 7.68 -38.15 -5.41
CA ILE A 375 8.68 -37.43 -4.61
C ILE A 375 9.78 -38.44 -4.17
N PRO A 376 11.08 -38.15 -4.37
CA PRO A 376 12.15 -39.05 -3.95
C PRO A 376 12.23 -39.19 -2.42
N ALA A 377 12.25 -40.42 -1.91
CA ALA A 377 12.43 -40.68 -0.48
C ALA A 377 13.83 -40.26 0.01
N GLU A 378 14.80 -40.26 -0.91
CA GLU A 378 16.17 -39.78 -0.72
C GLU A 378 16.25 -38.33 -0.25
N PHE A 379 15.22 -37.50 -0.48
CA PHE A 379 15.18 -36.13 0.03
C PHE A 379 15.24 -36.05 1.57
N GLY A 380 14.88 -37.13 2.28
CA GLY A 380 15.15 -37.27 3.72
C GLY A 380 16.64 -37.21 4.13
N GLU A 381 17.57 -37.29 3.19
CA GLU A 381 19.00 -37.02 3.43
C GLU A 381 19.36 -35.52 3.49
N LEU A 382 18.53 -34.63 2.94
CA LEU A 382 18.72 -33.18 2.93
C LEU A 382 18.43 -32.56 4.31
N ARG A 383 19.10 -33.05 5.35
CA ARG A 383 18.83 -32.68 6.75
C ARG A 383 19.08 -31.21 7.08
N GLY A 384 19.73 -30.45 6.20
CA GLY A 384 19.95 -29.01 6.31
C GLY A 384 18.82 -28.14 5.73
N LEU A 385 17.86 -28.73 5.01
CA LEU A 385 16.82 -28.04 4.26
C LEU A 385 15.83 -27.34 5.20
N SER A 386 15.51 -26.09 4.88
CA SER A 386 14.52 -25.22 5.54
C SER A 386 13.27 -24.96 4.68
N LEU A 387 13.36 -25.08 3.35
CA LEU A 387 12.22 -24.99 2.43
C LEU A 387 12.25 -26.11 1.40
N LEU A 388 11.12 -26.81 1.26
CA LEU A 388 10.82 -27.72 0.16
C LEU A 388 9.47 -27.33 -0.46
N ALA A 389 9.49 -26.79 -1.68
CA ALA A 389 8.29 -26.42 -2.43
C ALA A 389 8.23 -27.21 -3.75
N LEU A 390 7.19 -28.04 -3.90
CA LEU A 390 6.94 -28.90 -5.07
C LEU A 390 5.51 -28.69 -5.64
N SER A 391 4.81 -27.65 -5.19
CA SER A 391 3.42 -27.36 -5.52
C SER A 391 3.17 -27.07 -7.00
N GLY A 392 1.92 -27.21 -7.45
CA GLY A 392 1.53 -26.90 -8.83
C GLY A 392 2.29 -27.74 -9.87
N ASN A 393 2.21 -29.06 -9.72
CA ASN A 393 2.90 -30.05 -10.56
C ASN A 393 1.98 -31.26 -10.82
N THR A 394 2.51 -32.35 -11.41
CA THR A 394 1.78 -33.61 -11.61
C THR A 394 2.46 -34.80 -10.92
N LEU A 395 3.02 -34.55 -9.73
CA LEU A 395 3.62 -35.57 -8.87
C LEU A 395 2.53 -36.51 -8.32
N SER A 396 2.85 -37.79 -8.18
CA SER A 396 1.89 -38.86 -7.88
C SER A 396 2.49 -39.98 -7.04
N GLY A 397 1.62 -40.80 -6.43
CA GLY A 397 2.01 -41.77 -5.41
C GLY A 397 2.04 -41.15 -4.01
N PRO A 398 2.54 -41.87 -3.00
CA PRO A 398 2.52 -41.42 -1.61
C PRO A 398 3.61 -40.39 -1.28
N ILE A 399 3.32 -39.53 -0.30
CA ILE A 399 4.32 -38.70 0.38
C ILE A 399 5.28 -39.66 1.13
N PRO A 400 6.61 -39.60 0.91
CA PRO A 400 7.56 -40.43 1.64
C PRO A 400 7.62 -40.08 3.13
N GLY A 401 7.58 -41.07 4.02
CA GLY A 401 7.77 -40.86 5.47
C GLY A 401 9.19 -40.40 5.80
N GLU A 402 10.15 -40.74 4.94
CA GLU A 402 11.56 -40.34 5.00
C GLU A 402 11.74 -38.81 5.05
N LEU A 403 10.81 -38.02 4.49
CA LEU A 403 10.86 -36.56 4.55
C LEU A 403 10.91 -36.04 6.01
N GLY A 404 10.31 -36.77 6.96
CA GLY A 404 10.36 -36.46 8.41
C GLY A 404 11.78 -36.44 9.02
N ALA A 405 12.80 -36.85 8.28
CA ALA A 405 14.20 -36.73 8.71
C ALA A 405 14.77 -35.30 8.56
N MET A 406 14.13 -34.40 7.81
CA MET A 406 14.58 -33.02 7.55
C MET A 406 14.21 -32.07 8.70
N ARG A 407 14.81 -32.25 9.88
CA ARG A 407 14.32 -31.58 11.11
C ARG A 407 14.37 -30.05 11.15
N TYR A 408 15.15 -29.41 10.28
CA TYR A 408 15.20 -27.94 10.14
C TYR A 408 14.19 -27.39 9.12
N LEU A 409 13.36 -28.24 8.50
CA LEU A 409 12.38 -27.84 7.51
C LEU A 409 11.32 -26.95 8.16
N ASN A 410 11.19 -25.73 7.66
CA ASN A 410 10.28 -24.72 8.15
C ASN A 410 9.04 -24.55 7.25
N VAL A 411 9.20 -24.78 5.94
CA VAL A 411 8.11 -24.82 4.95
C VAL A 411 8.18 -26.14 4.18
N LEU A 412 7.06 -26.88 4.19
CA LEU A 412 6.80 -28.02 3.32
C LEU A 412 5.54 -27.74 2.50
N ASP A 413 5.71 -27.49 1.21
CA ASP A 413 4.63 -27.22 0.27
C ASP A 413 4.59 -28.29 -0.85
N LEU A 414 3.50 -29.05 -0.88
CA LEU A 414 3.21 -30.13 -1.82
C LEU A 414 1.81 -29.95 -2.47
N SER A 415 1.20 -28.77 -2.44
CA SER A 415 -0.18 -28.61 -2.94
C SER A 415 -0.33 -28.81 -4.44
N ASP A 416 -1.56 -28.92 -4.92
CA ASP A 416 -1.92 -28.83 -6.34
C ASP A 416 -1.13 -29.84 -7.19
N ASN A 417 -1.28 -31.11 -6.81
CA ASN A 417 -0.58 -32.28 -7.33
C ASN A 417 -1.53 -33.49 -7.40
N GLN A 418 -1.00 -34.69 -7.64
CA GLN A 418 -1.76 -35.95 -7.74
C GLN A 418 -1.30 -36.97 -6.70
N LEU A 419 -0.86 -36.50 -5.53
CA LEU A 419 -0.36 -37.34 -4.44
C LEU A 419 -1.51 -38.13 -3.80
N GLU A 420 -1.27 -39.39 -3.47
CA GLU A 420 -2.28 -40.35 -3.01
C GLU A 420 -1.89 -41.05 -1.70
N GLY A 421 -2.84 -41.77 -1.09
CA GLY A 421 -2.62 -42.48 0.16
C GLY A 421 -2.64 -41.57 1.40
N SER A 422 -2.12 -42.05 2.52
CA SER A 422 -2.22 -41.35 3.81
C SER A 422 -1.05 -40.42 4.08
N ILE A 423 -1.34 -39.26 4.70
CA ILE A 423 -0.33 -38.37 5.30
C ILE A 423 0.56 -39.20 6.26
N PRO A 424 1.89 -39.23 6.09
CA PRO A 424 2.78 -40.00 6.98
C PRO A 424 2.81 -39.42 8.40
N ALA A 425 2.77 -40.30 9.41
CA ALA A 425 2.90 -39.89 10.81
C ALA A 425 4.33 -39.39 11.12
N GLU A 426 5.30 -39.82 10.32
CA GLU A 426 6.72 -39.47 10.38
C GLU A 426 6.96 -37.97 10.17
N LEU A 427 6.06 -37.25 9.47
CA LEU A 427 6.14 -35.79 9.30
C LEU A 427 6.11 -35.04 10.64
N ALA A 428 5.56 -35.65 11.71
CA ALA A 428 5.60 -35.10 13.07
C ALA A 428 7.02 -34.90 13.65
N ALA A 429 8.05 -35.45 13.01
CA ALA A 429 9.45 -35.24 13.39
C ALA A 429 10.06 -33.91 12.86
N LEU A 430 9.31 -33.16 12.05
CA LEU A 430 9.69 -31.85 11.50
C LEU A 430 9.46 -30.72 12.54
N TRP A 431 10.22 -30.73 13.62
CA TRP A 431 9.91 -29.89 14.80
C TRP A 431 10.01 -28.38 14.56
N ASP A 432 10.76 -27.92 13.56
CA ASP A 432 10.91 -26.50 13.20
C ASP A 432 9.92 -26.05 12.10
N LEU A 433 8.98 -26.93 11.68
CA LEU A 433 7.98 -26.66 10.65
C LEU A 433 6.97 -25.60 11.12
N ALA A 434 6.84 -24.51 10.36
CA ALA A 434 5.84 -23.47 10.54
C ALA A 434 4.69 -23.61 9.54
N VAL A 435 4.96 -24.00 8.30
CA VAL A 435 3.95 -24.18 7.24
C VAL A 435 3.95 -25.62 6.71
N LEU A 436 2.79 -26.28 6.76
CA LEU A 436 2.55 -27.56 6.10
C LEU A 436 1.37 -27.40 5.12
N GLN A 437 1.66 -27.48 3.83
CA GLN A 437 0.70 -27.28 2.74
C GLN A 437 0.59 -28.55 1.88
N LEU A 438 -0.57 -29.21 1.95
CA LEU A 438 -0.89 -30.47 1.27
C LEU A 438 -2.21 -30.41 0.46
N SER A 439 -2.82 -29.23 0.31
CA SER A 439 -4.13 -29.07 -0.32
C SER A 439 -4.15 -29.47 -1.80
N GLY A 440 -5.32 -29.71 -2.39
CA GLY A 440 -5.46 -29.95 -3.83
C GLY A 440 -4.73 -31.22 -4.30
N ASN A 441 -4.99 -32.34 -3.61
CA ASN A 441 -4.36 -33.63 -3.86
C ASN A 441 -5.41 -34.76 -3.72
N SER A 442 -4.98 -36.03 -3.76
CA SER A 442 -5.82 -37.23 -3.58
C SER A 442 -5.46 -38.00 -2.30
N LEU A 443 -5.03 -37.29 -1.24
CA LEU A 443 -4.66 -37.89 0.04
C LEU A 443 -5.92 -38.39 0.77
N ALA A 444 -5.82 -39.58 1.36
CA ALA A 444 -6.96 -40.31 1.91
C ALA A 444 -6.64 -40.99 3.25
N GLY A 445 -7.68 -41.33 4.00
CA GLY A 445 -7.56 -41.89 5.35
C GLY A 445 -7.63 -40.81 6.44
N ALA A 446 -7.25 -41.15 7.67
CA ALA A 446 -7.38 -40.24 8.81
C ALA A 446 -6.15 -39.33 8.98
N ILE A 447 -6.38 -38.10 9.46
CA ILE A 447 -5.32 -37.16 9.84
C ILE A 447 -4.52 -37.77 11.01
N PRO A 448 -3.18 -37.94 10.90
CA PRO A 448 -2.40 -38.59 11.95
C PRO A 448 -2.39 -37.77 13.26
N PRO A 449 -2.74 -38.35 14.42
CA PRO A 449 -2.65 -37.67 15.72
C PRO A 449 -1.26 -37.12 16.04
N ALA A 450 -0.22 -37.77 15.50
CA ALA A 450 1.18 -37.37 15.66
C ALA A 450 1.47 -35.94 15.15
N LEU A 451 0.71 -35.42 14.18
CA LEU A 451 0.89 -34.05 13.70
C LEU A 451 0.73 -33.00 14.81
N GLY A 452 0.03 -33.33 15.92
CA GLY A 452 -0.06 -32.49 17.11
C GLY A 452 1.26 -32.21 17.84
N ASP A 453 2.35 -32.95 17.53
CA ASP A 453 3.68 -32.67 18.09
C ASP A 453 4.47 -31.59 17.32
N LEU A 454 3.94 -31.07 16.20
CA LEU A 454 4.52 -29.97 15.41
C LEU A 454 4.36 -28.60 16.10
N ARG A 455 4.95 -28.41 17.28
CA ARG A 455 4.66 -27.27 18.19
C ARG A 455 5.06 -25.88 17.67
N ASN A 456 5.78 -25.79 16.56
CA ASN A 456 6.08 -24.54 15.87
C ASN A 456 5.15 -24.25 14.68
N LEU A 457 4.22 -25.16 14.36
CA LEU A 457 3.32 -25.02 13.22
C LEU A 457 2.36 -23.84 13.41
N GLU A 458 2.40 -22.93 12.45
CA GLU A 458 1.67 -21.66 12.38
C GLU A 458 0.57 -21.77 11.31
N GLU A 459 0.79 -22.52 10.22
CA GLU A 459 -0.20 -22.79 9.17
C GLU A 459 -0.27 -24.28 8.77
N LEU A 460 -1.49 -24.83 8.70
CA LEU A 460 -1.75 -26.21 8.29
C LEU A 460 -2.88 -26.26 7.24
N TYR A 461 -2.53 -26.61 6.00
CA TYR A 461 -3.49 -26.74 4.90
C TYR A 461 -3.60 -28.20 4.44
N LEU A 462 -4.81 -28.75 4.55
CA LEU A 462 -5.19 -30.12 4.18
C LEU A 462 -6.43 -30.14 3.26
N GLY A 463 -6.78 -29.00 2.68
CA GLY A 463 -8.02 -28.79 1.91
C GLY A 463 -8.06 -29.59 0.61
N ASP A 464 -9.25 -29.77 0.04
CA ASP A 464 -9.46 -30.34 -1.30
C ASP A 464 -8.72 -31.68 -1.49
N ASN A 465 -9.03 -32.62 -0.60
CA ASN A 465 -8.47 -33.97 -0.51
C ASN A 465 -9.57 -34.99 -0.14
N ASP A 466 -9.22 -36.28 -0.06
CA ASP A 466 -10.11 -37.42 0.18
C ASP A 466 -10.10 -37.89 1.66
N LEU A 467 -9.71 -37.03 2.61
CA LEU A 467 -9.48 -37.38 4.03
C LEU A 467 -10.78 -37.77 4.75
N THR A 468 -10.65 -38.65 5.76
CA THR A 468 -11.76 -39.40 6.35
C THR A 468 -11.75 -39.44 7.88
N GLY A 469 -12.93 -39.42 8.49
CA GLY A 469 -13.10 -39.71 9.92
C GLY A 469 -12.94 -38.49 10.85
N PRO A 470 -12.76 -38.71 12.16
CA PRO A 470 -12.74 -37.64 13.15
C PRO A 470 -11.40 -36.91 13.21
N LEU A 471 -11.46 -35.66 13.66
CA LEU A 471 -10.29 -34.83 13.93
C LEU A 471 -9.55 -35.32 15.19
N PRO A 472 -8.21 -35.47 15.16
CA PRO A 472 -7.46 -35.85 16.34
C PRO A 472 -7.44 -34.72 17.39
N PRO A 473 -7.82 -34.98 18.66
CA PRO A 473 -7.71 -34.01 19.76
C PRO A 473 -6.29 -33.46 19.96
N GLU A 474 -5.27 -34.25 19.59
CA GLU A 474 -3.86 -33.94 19.70
C GLU A 474 -3.44 -32.66 18.94
N LEU A 475 -4.17 -32.26 17.89
CA LEU A 475 -3.93 -30.98 17.19
C LEU A 475 -4.18 -29.76 18.11
N GLY A 476 -4.90 -29.91 19.23
CA GLY A 476 -5.00 -28.89 20.29
C GLY A 476 -3.67 -28.58 21.01
N ASN A 477 -2.59 -29.31 20.71
CA ASN A 477 -1.23 -29.02 21.18
C ASN A 477 -0.49 -27.99 20.29
N LEU A 478 -1.01 -27.65 19.10
CA LEU A 478 -0.40 -26.73 18.15
C LEU A 478 -0.59 -25.26 18.58
N ARG A 479 0.02 -24.86 19.70
CA ARG A 479 -0.21 -23.55 20.34
C ARG A 479 0.30 -22.32 19.58
N ARG A 480 0.86 -22.52 18.38
CA ARG A 480 1.17 -21.44 17.42
C ARG A 480 0.23 -21.39 16.22
N LEU A 481 -0.65 -22.39 16.03
CA LEU A 481 -1.47 -22.49 14.83
C LEU A 481 -2.39 -21.28 14.71
N GLU A 482 -2.20 -20.53 13.63
CA GLU A 482 -2.90 -19.31 13.25
C GLU A 482 -3.89 -19.59 12.10
N LEU A 483 -3.57 -20.55 11.22
CA LEU A 483 -4.49 -21.04 10.19
C LEU A 483 -4.58 -22.59 10.15
N LEU A 484 -5.81 -23.09 10.04
CA LEU A 484 -6.10 -24.50 9.72
C LEU A 484 -7.15 -24.58 8.60
N ASP A 485 -6.80 -25.22 7.48
CA ASP A 485 -7.69 -25.47 6.36
C ASP A 485 -7.95 -26.96 6.16
N LEU A 486 -9.24 -27.33 6.21
CA LEU A 486 -9.76 -28.69 6.09
C LEU A 486 -10.82 -28.80 4.97
N ARG A 487 -10.99 -27.77 4.13
CA ARG A 487 -12.09 -27.66 3.15
C ARG A 487 -12.18 -28.85 2.20
N GLY A 488 -13.33 -29.08 1.56
CA GLY A 488 -13.46 -30.05 0.46
C GLY A 488 -13.38 -31.54 0.86
N ASN A 489 -12.92 -31.83 2.08
CA ASN A 489 -12.77 -33.20 2.59
C ASN A 489 -14.12 -33.77 3.05
N MET A 490 -14.99 -34.10 2.10
CA MET A 490 -16.39 -34.53 2.31
C MET A 490 -16.57 -35.80 3.18
N ARG A 491 -15.49 -36.48 3.58
CA ARG A 491 -15.50 -37.67 4.45
C ARG A 491 -14.90 -37.43 5.85
N LEU A 492 -14.32 -36.27 6.14
CA LEU A 492 -14.08 -35.86 7.53
C LEU A 492 -15.43 -35.74 8.24
N SER A 493 -15.54 -36.21 9.47
CA SER A 493 -16.82 -36.30 10.18
C SER A 493 -16.70 -36.35 11.70
N GLY A 494 -17.65 -35.70 12.38
CA GLY A 494 -17.73 -35.66 13.84
C GLY A 494 -17.48 -34.27 14.43
N GLU A 495 -17.36 -34.21 15.75
CA GLU A 495 -17.29 -32.95 16.48
C GLU A 495 -15.87 -32.34 16.46
N ILE A 496 -15.75 -31.01 16.47
CA ILE A 496 -14.48 -30.34 16.77
C ILE A 496 -14.03 -30.76 18.19
N PRO A 497 -12.82 -31.31 18.39
CA PRO A 497 -12.40 -31.81 19.68
C PRO A 497 -12.29 -30.70 20.73
N ALA A 498 -12.87 -30.90 21.92
CA ALA A 498 -12.84 -29.88 22.98
C ALA A 498 -11.43 -29.47 23.46
N ALA A 499 -10.41 -30.30 23.19
CA ALA A 499 -9.01 -29.96 23.41
C ALA A 499 -8.52 -28.75 22.56
N TRP A 500 -9.18 -28.48 21.43
CA TRP A 500 -8.83 -27.38 20.52
C TRP A 500 -9.18 -26.00 21.07
N ALA A 501 -10.03 -25.89 22.10
CA ALA A 501 -10.28 -24.61 22.80
C ALA A 501 -9.01 -24.03 23.48
N GLY A 502 -7.91 -24.79 23.52
CA GLY A 502 -6.58 -24.30 23.91
C GLY A 502 -5.80 -23.56 22.80
N LEU A 503 -6.28 -23.57 21.56
CA LEU A 503 -5.65 -22.93 20.39
C LEU A 503 -5.93 -21.42 20.36
N GLY A 504 -5.43 -20.70 21.37
CA GLY A 504 -5.60 -19.26 21.55
C GLY A 504 -4.85 -18.35 20.55
N ARG A 505 -4.34 -18.93 19.45
CA ARG A 505 -3.77 -18.22 18.30
C ARG A 505 -4.55 -18.46 17.00
N LEU A 506 -5.48 -19.43 16.95
CA LEU A 506 -6.11 -19.81 15.69
C LEU A 506 -6.99 -18.66 15.20
N GLU A 507 -6.55 -17.95 14.17
CA GLU A 507 -7.28 -16.86 13.56
C GLU A 507 -8.23 -17.37 12.48
N THR A 508 -7.92 -18.48 11.80
CA THR A 508 -8.72 -19.06 10.71
C THR A 508 -8.91 -20.56 10.86
N LEU A 509 -10.15 -21.04 10.76
CA LEU A 509 -10.48 -22.46 10.59
C LEU A 509 -11.47 -22.64 9.42
N ALA A 510 -11.01 -23.21 8.31
CA ALA A 510 -11.85 -23.48 7.13
C ALA A 510 -12.36 -24.93 7.15
N THR A 511 -13.68 -25.13 7.22
CA THR A 511 -14.32 -26.46 7.41
C THR A 511 -15.50 -26.74 6.45
N HIS A 512 -15.67 -25.92 5.41
CA HIS A 512 -16.72 -26.12 4.41
C HIS A 512 -16.50 -27.38 3.56
N ASP A 513 -17.57 -27.95 3.02
CA ASP A 513 -17.55 -29.23 2.30
C ASP A 513 -16.96 -30.40 3.11
N THR A 514 -17.20 -30.40 4.43
CA THR A 514 -16.88 -31.52 5.34
C THR A 514 -18.12 -31.96 6.14
N GLY A 515 -18.06 -33.14 6.74
CA GLY A 515 -19.07 -33.63 7.71
C GLY A 515 -18.78 -33.22 9.16
N LEU A 516 -17.98 -32.17 9.38
CA LEU A 516 -17.59 -31.70 10.72
C LEU A 516 -18.69 -30.83 11.36
N CYS A 517 -18.73 -30.82 12.69
CA CYS A 517 -19.71 -30.06 13.45
C CYS A 517 -19.14 -29.44 14.73
N ALA A 518 -19.74 -28.33 15.19
CA ALA A 518 -19.38 -27.68 16.45
C ALA A 518 -20.09 -28.37 17.63
N PRO A 519 -19.37 -28.83 18.68
CA PRO A 519 -20.00 -29.43 19.85
C PRO A 519 -20.78 -28.39 20.66
N ALA A 520 -21.74 -28.85 21.47
CA ALA A 520 -22.54 -27.99 22.35
C ALA A 520 -21.81 -27.51 23.63
N ASP A 521 -20.50 -27.75 23.75
CA ASP A 521 -19.70 -27.32 24.90
C ASP A 521 -19.48 -25.79 24.88
N PRO A 522 -19.87 -25.04 25.94
CA PRO A 522 -19.75 -23.58 25.94
C PRO A 522 -18.32 -23.05 25.78
N VAL A 523 -17.30 -23.75 26.29
CA VAL A 523 -15.90 -23.30 26.18
C VAL A 523 -15.40 -23.46 24.76
N VAL A 524 -15.84 -24.51 24.06
CA VAL A 524 -15.56 -24.69 22.63
C VAL A 524 -16.33 -23.66 21.80
N GLN A 525 -17.61 -23.41 22.10
CA GLN A 525 -18.41 -22.38 21.43
C GLN A 525 -17.76 -20.99 21.59
N ASP A 526 -17.44 -20.55 22.81
CA ASP A 526 -16.77 -19.27 23.10
C ASP A 526 -15.43 -19.13 22.34
N TRP A 527 -14.65 -20.22 22.23
CA TRP A 527 -13.42 -20.22 21.44
C TRP A 527 -13.71 -20.10 19.93
N LEU A 528 -14.65 -20.88 19.39
CA LEU A 528 -15.10 -20.78 17.99
C LEU A 528 -15.68 -19.38 17.67
N GLU A 529 -16.24 -18.66 18.64
CA GLU A 529 -16.67 -17.26 18.43
C GLU A 529 -15.49 -16.33 18.12
N GLY A 530 -14.29 -16.61 18.63
CA GLY A 530 -13.08 -15.82 18.38
C GLY A 530 -12.42 -16.10 17.02
N VAL A 531 -12.46 -17.35 16.55
CA VAL A 531 -11.80 -17.79 15.30
C VAL A 531 -12.60 -17.36 14.07
N THR A 532 -11.95 -16.79 13.05
CA THR A 532 -12.57 -16.42 11.77
C THR A 532 -12.81 -17.63 10.86
N ASN A 533 -13.59 -17.43 9.79
CA ASN A 533 -13.99 -18.44 8.79
C ASN A 533 -14.71 -19.72 9.31
N GLN A 534 -15.05 -19.79 10.60
CA GLN A 534 -15.75 -20.92 11.21
C GLN A 534 -17.09 -21.23 10.52
N ARG A 535 -17.13 -22.35 9.79
CA ARG A 535 -18.29 -22.84 9.03
C ARG A 535 -18.63 -24.24 9.52
N LEU A 536 -19.39 -24.28 10.62
CA LEU A 536 -19.72 -25.51 11.34
C LEU A 536 -21.18 -25.47 11.80
N ALA A 537 -21.96 -26.44 11.36
CA ALA A 537 -23.26 -26.73 11.95
C ALA A 537 -23.07 -27.25 13.38
N SER A 538 -23.99 -26.95 14.31
CA SER A 538 -23.96 -27.58 15.64
C SER A 538 -24.24 -29.07 15.56
N CYS A 539 -23.47 -29.90 16.27
CA CYS A 539 -23.62 -31.35 16.26
C CYS A 539 -25.03 -31.80 16.71
N GLY A 540 -25.57 -32.85 16.07
CA GLY A 540 -26.89 -33.42 16.42
C GLY A 540 -27.99 -33.37 15.35
N SER A 541 -27.69 -32.85 14.14
CA SER A 541 -28.57 -32.80 12.95
C SER A 541 -29.97 -32.21 13.19
N TRP A 542 -30.13 -30.92 12.85
CA TRP A 542 -31.34 -30.16 13.16
C TRP A 542 -32.29 -30.07 11.95
N ASP A 543 -33.39 -30.81 12.01
CA ASP A 543 -34.56 -30.65 11.12
C ASP A 543 -35.36 -29.34 11.41
N ALA A 544 -34.87 -28.49 12.33
CA ALA A 544 -35.50 -27.23 12.73
C ALA A 544 -34.46 -26.19 13.18
N TYR A 545 -34.61 -24.95 12.71
CA TYR A 545 -33.74 -23.82 13.10
C TYR A 545 -34.55 -22.54 13.36
N LEU A 546 -34.06 -21.67 14.25
CA LEU A 546 -34.64 -20.35 14.54
C LEU A 546 -33.65 -19.28 14.10
N VAL A 547 -34.06 -18.42 13.17
CA VAL A 547 -33.13 -17.62 12.36
C VAL A 547 -33.67 -16.22 12.07
N GLN A 548 -32.81 -15.19 12.12
CA GLN A 548 -33.20 -13.79 11.91
C GLN A 548 -33.25 -13.42 10.41
N THR A 549 -32.34 -14.02 9.64
CA THR A 549 -32.31 -14.16 8.18
C THR A 549 -32.24 -15.67 7.87
N VAL A 550 -32.60 -16.15 6.67
CA VAL A 550 -32.58 -17.61 6.43
C VAL A 550 -31.16 -18.09 6.30
N GLN A 551 -30.86 -19.10 7.10
CA GLN A 551 -29.59 -19.82 7.11
C GLN A 551 -29.66 -21.00 6.14
N SER A 552 -28.52 -21.28 5.51
CA SER A 552 -28.24 -22.66 5.12
C SER A 552 -27.81 -23.45 6.36
N ARG A 553 -28.12 -24.74 6.37
CA ARG A 553 -27.65 -25.73 7.36
C ARG A 553 -26.15 -25.65 7.69
N GLU A 554 -25.32 -25.14 6.78
CA GLU A 554 -23.87 -25.01 6.94
C GLU A 554 -23.43 -23.72 7.66
N TYR A 555 -24.30 -22.70 7.71
CA TYR A 555 -23.94 -21.32 8.09
C TYR A 555 -24.82 -20.73 9.21
N PRO A 556 -24.76 -21.26 10.45
CA PRO A 556 -25.60 -20.80 11.55
C PRO A 556 -25.22 -19.41 12.09
N VAL A 557 -26.11 -18.43 11.91
CA VAL A 557 -25.99 -17.07 12.45
C VAL A 557 -26.59 -16.99 13.86
N PRO A 558 -25.90 -16.35 14.84
CA PRO A 558 -26.48 -16.11 16.16
C PRO A 558 -27.61 -15.08 16.12
N LEU A 559 -28.67 -15.32 16.90
CA LEU A 559 -29.80 -14.40 17.03
C LEU A 559 -29.46 -13.23 17.95
N VAL A 560 -29.90 -12.02 17.63
CA VAL A 560 -29.75 -10.87 18.53
C VAL A 560 -30.89 -10.83 19.55
N ALA A 561 -30.56 -10.70 20.83
CA ALA A 561 -31.52 -10.58 21.91
C ALA A 561 -32.51 -9.43 21.65
N GLY A 562 -33.80 -9.68 21.86
CA GLY A 562 -34.86 -8.70 21.58
C GLY A 562 -35.29 -8.59 20.11
N SER A 563 -34.62 -9.26 19.16
CA SER A 563 -35.03 -9.27 17.75
C SER A 563 -36.02 -10.38 17.43
N ASP A 564 -37.00 -10.10 16.57
CA ASP A 564 -37.88 -11.13 16.00
C ASP A 564 -37.09 -12.11 15.11
N ALA A 565 -37.51 -13.38 15.06
CA ALA A 565 -36.86 -14.42 14.28
C ALA A 565 -37.88 -15.39 13.65
N LEU A 566 -37.55 -15.94 12.48
CA LEU A 566 -38.34 -16.96 11.79
C LEU A 566 -37.91 -18.37 12.26
N LEU A 567 -38.82 -19.13 12.86
CA LEU A 567 -38.65 -20.58 13.00
C LEU A 567 -38.93 -21.23 11.65
N ARG A 568 -38.01 -22.06 11.15
CA ARG A 568 -38.29 -23.02 10.05
C ARG A 568 -38.08 -24.44 10.55
N VAL A 569 -39.06 -25.30 10.29
CA VAL A 569 -39.04 -26.74 10.55
C VAL A 569 -39.22 -27.48 9.23
N PHE A 570 -38.41 -28.50 8.98
CA PHE A 570 -38.40 -29.28 7.76
C PHE A 570 -38.75 -30.74 8.06
N PRO A 571 -40.04 -31.10 8.22
CA PRO A 571 -40.44 -32.50 8.25
C PRO A 571 -39.99 -33.18 6.96
N THR A 572 -39.14 -34.19 7.06
CA THR A 572 -38.74 -35.05 5.93
C THR A 572 -39.25 -36.48 6.14
N ALA A 573 -39.44 -37.22 5.05
CA ALA A 573 -39.86 -38.62 5.08
C ALA A 573 -38.79 -39.52 4.45
N LEU A 574 -38.63 -40.74 4.97
CA LEU A 574 -37.66 -41.72 4.45
C LEU A 574 -37.97 -42.19 3.02
N ARG A 575 -39.17 -41.88 2.50
CA ARG A 575 -39.68 -42.25 1.17
C ARG A 575 -40.66 -41.20 0.66
N THR A 576 -40.78 -41.09 -0.66
CA THR A 576 -41.77 -40.23 -1.32
C THR A 576 -43.19 -40.57 -0.87
N THR A 577 -43.99 -39.55 -0.54
CA THR A 577 -45.36 -39.71 -0.04
C THR A 577 -46.29 -38.66 -0.65
N GLU A 578 -47.60 -38.95 -0.68
CA GLU A 578 -48.65 -37.97 -0.99
C GLU A 578 -49.24 -37.33 0.28
N ALA A 579 -48.80 -37.75 1.47
CA ALA A 579 -49.19 -37.13 2.73
C ALA A 579 -48.66 -35.69 2.80
N GLY A 580 -49.54 -34.75 3.17
CA GLY A 580 -49.18 -33.35 3.37
C GLY A 580 -48.30 -33.14 4.61
N LEU A 581 -47.58 -32.02 4.64
CA LEU A 581 -46.82 -31.58 5.82
C LEU A 581 -47.73 -31.55 7.06
N PRO A 582 -47.36 -32.24 8.16
CA PRO A 582 -48.18 -32.33 9.36
C PRO A 582 -48.25 -30.99 10.10
N PRO A 583 -49.20 -30.81 11.04
CA PRO A 583 -49.10 -29.75 12.03
C PRO A 583 -47.83 -29.94 12.88
N VAL A 584 -47.27 -28.83 13.34
CA VAL A 584 -46.04 -28.79 14.15
C VAL A 584 -46.25 -27.85 15.34
N ARG A 585 -45.92 -28.30 16.55
CA ARG A 585 -45.87 -27.44 17.74
C ARG A 585 -44.44 -27.09 18.06
N ALA A 586 -44.15 -25.83 18.33
CA ALA A 586 -42.87 -25.40 18.89
C ALA A 586 -43.10 -24.79 20.28
N THR A 587 -42.33 -25.24 21.27
CA THR A 587 -42.38 -24.75 22.65
C THR A 587 -41.01 -24.26 23.07
N PHE A 588 -40.95 -23.05 23.61
CA PHE A 588 -39.74 -22.34 23.99
C PHE A 588 -39.61 -22.24 25.50
N TYR A 589 -38.38 -22.27 25.99
CA TYR A 589 -38.06 -22.24 27.41
C TYR A 589 -36.96 -21.22 27.69
N LEU A 590 -37.03 -20.52 28.82
CA LEU A 590 -35.99 -19.66 29.37
C LEU A 590 -35.70 -20.09 30.81
N ASP A 591 -34.42 -20.28 31.16
CA ASP A 591 -33.97 -20.78 32.47
C ASP A 591 -34.74 -22.01 32.98
N GLY A 592 -35.09 -22.92 32.07
CA GLY A 592 -35.86 -24.13 32.36
C GLY A 592 -37.38 -23.99 32.23
N VAL A 593 -37.93 -22.78 32.32
CA VAL A 593 -39.37 -22.44 32.40
C VAL A 593 -39.97 -22.18 31.03
N GLU A 594 -41.19 -22.65 30.76
CA GLU A 594 -41.88 -22.40 29.49
C GLU A 594 -42.19 -20.91 29.31
N SER A 595 -41.69 -20.33 28.21
CA SER A 595 -41.80 -18.89 27.92
C SER A 595 -42.79 -18.59 26.78
N HIS A 596 -42.88 -19.48 25.79
CA HIS A 596 -43.75 -19.30 24.62
C HIS A 596 -44.08 -20.64 23.95
N GLN A 597 -45.20 -20.69 23.23
CA GLN A 597 -45.60 -21.85 22.43
C GLN A 597 -46.37 -21.39 21.19
N VAL A 598 -46.09 -22.01 20.04
CA VAL A 598 -46.77 -21.76 18.76
C VAL A 598 -47.18 -23.07 18.09
N GLU A 599 -48.39 -23.08 17.54
CA GLU A 599 -48.99 -24.19 16.80
C GLU A 599 -49.02 -23.84 15.31
N ILE A 600 -48.22 -24.54 14.51
CA ILE A 600 -48.09 -24.33 13.06
C ILE A 600 -49.05 -25.29 12.34
N PRO A 601 -50.00 -24.79 11.51
CA PRO A 601 -50.93 -25.65 10.80
C PRO A 601 -50.24 -26.46 9.69
N GLY A 602 -50.68 -27.70 9.51
CA GLY A 602 -50.23 -28.56 8.41
C GLY A 602 -50.64 -28.02 7.03
N LYS A 603 -49.86 -28.38 6.00
CA LYS A 603 -50.04 -27.91 4.61
C LYS A 603 -50.40 -29.08 3.70
N SER A 604 -51.04 -28.78 2.56
CA SER A 604 -51.27 -29.78 1.50
C SER A 604 -50.01 -30.06 0.64
N THR A 605 -48.90 -29.36 0.87
CA THR A 605 -47.59 -29.69 0.27
C THR A 605 -47.15 -31.08 0.72
N PRO A 606 -46.82 -32.03 -0.18
CA PRO A 606 -46.33 -33.34 0.22
C PRO A 606 -45.02 -33.27 1.03
N VAL A 607 -44.85 -34.16 2.01
CA VAL A 607 -43.59 -34.24 2.81
C VAL A 607 -42.41 -34.62 1.89
N PRO A 608 -41.35 -33.82 1.82
CA PRO A 608 -40.20 -34.11 0.96
C PRO A 608 -39.28 -35.19 1.54
N THR A 609 -38.44 -35.81 0.69
CA THR A 609 -37.44 -36.81 1.11
C THR A 609 -36.07 -36.23 1.46
N ALA A 610 -35.94 -34.91 1.42
CA ALA A 610 -34.74 -34.15 1.76
C ALA A 610 -35.17 -32.72 2.17
N ILE A 611 -34.30 -32.01 2.88
CA ILE A 611 -34.48 -30.59 3.20
C ILE A 611 -34.41 -29.80 1.87
N ASP A 612 -35.28 -28.81 1.71
CA ASP A 612 -35.27 -27.86 0.60
C ASP A 612 -35.43 -26.44 1.13
N GLU A 613 -34.30 -25.77 1.35
CA GLU A 613 -34.24 -24.44 1.93
C GLU A 613 -34.84 -23.37 1.01
N SER A 614 -34.88 -23.63 -0.31
CA SER A 614 -35.37 -22.70 -1.36
C SER A 614 -36.88 -22.49 -1.36
N SER A 615 -37.64 -23.19 -0.50
CA SER A 615 -39.10 -23.09 -0.47
C SER A 615 -39.65 -22.99 0.96
N LEU A 616 -40.36 -21.89 1.24
CA LEU A 616 -41.15 -21.74 2.47
C LEU A 616 -42.37 -22.68 2.51
N ASP A 617 -42.83 -23.19 1.36
CA ASP A 617 -43.98 -24.10 1.27
C ASP A 617 -43.65 -25.56 1.61
N LYS A 618 -42.37 -25.94 1.52
CA LYS A 618 -41.84 -27.26 1.91
C LYS A 618 -41.41 -27.34 3.37
N SER A 619 -41.49 -26.22 4.11
CA SER A 619 -41.23 -26.14 5.54
C SER A 619 -42.47 -25.65 6.32
N ALA A 620 -42.56 -26.03 7.59
CA ALA A 620 -43.49 -25.46 8.56
C ALA A 620 -42.78 -24.28 9.23
N ASN A 621 -43.32 -23.07 9.12
CA ASN A 621 -42.66 -21.85 9.59
C ASN A 621 -43.58 -21.05 10.52
N ALA A 622 -42.98 -20.32 11.47
CA ALA A 622 -43.68 -19.40 12.34
C ALA A 622 -42.75 -18.27 12.81
N ASP A 623 -43.32 -17.06 12.96
CA ASP A 623 -42.61 -15.93 13.55
C ASP A 623 -42.52 -16.11 15.07
N VAL A 624 -41.33 -15.88 15.63
CA VAL A 624 -41.04 -15.92 17.07
C VAL A 624 -40.68 -14.50 17.51
N PRO A 625 -41.45 -13.88 18.42
CA PRO A 625 -41.24 -12.49 18.78
C PRO A 625 -39.99 -12.31 19.64
N GLY A 626 -39.30 -11.18 19.50
CA GLY A 626 -38.03 -10.88 20.18
C GLY A 626 -38.08 -10.85 21.70
N SER A 627 -39.28 -10.72 22.29
CA SER A 627 -39.53 -10.92 23.72
C SER A 627 -39.27 -12.35 24.21
N VAL A 628 -39.22 -13.33 23.29
CA VAL A 628 -38.84 -14.74 23.53
C VAL A 628 -37.37 -14.98 23.19
N VAL A 629 -36.84 -14.27 22.18
CA VAL A 629 -35.44 -14.33 21.75
C VAL A 629 -34.55 -13.63 22.78
N GLN A 630 -34.17 -14.36 23.83
CA GLN A 630 -33.38 -13.88 24.95
C GLN A 630 -32.24 -14.86 25.28
N PRO A 631 -31.13 -14.43 25.89
CA PRO A 631 -30.05 -15.33 26.33
C PRO A 631 -30.59 -16.44 27.24
N GLY A 632 -30.12 -17.67 27.04
CA GLY A 632 -30.63 -18.86 27.77
C GLY A 632 -31.88 -19.50 27.15
N LEU A 633 -32.27 -19.13 25.93
CA LEU A 633 -33.37 -19.75 25.18
C LEU A 633 -33.08 -21.21 24.82
N GLU A 634 -34.03 -22.10 25.13
CA GLU A 634 -34.11 -23.46 24.60
C GLU A 634 -35.41 -23.66 23.82
N MET A 635 -35.46 -24.63 22.90
CA MET A 635 -36.71 -25.03 22.24
C MET A 635 -36.91 -26.55 22.13
N VAL A 636 -38.18 -26.93 21.95
CA VAL A 636 -38.66 -28.28 21.66
C VAL A 636 -39.67 -28.18 20.53
N ILE A 637 -39.47 -28.98 19.48
CA ILE A 637 -40.41 -29.11 18.36
C ILE A 637 -41.09 -30.48 18.45
N GLU A 638 -42.42 -30.52 18.31
CA GLU A 638 -43.22 -31.73 18.14
C GLU A 638 -43.85 -31.73 16.76
N ILE A 639 -43.59 -32.75 15.96
CA ILE A 639 -44.08 -32.89 14.58
C ILE A 639 -45.15 -33.97 14.56
N ASP A 640 -46.31 -33.66 13.98
CA ASP A 640 -47.54 -34.46 14.11
C ASP A 640 -47.93 -34.74 15.59
N PRO A 641 -48.13 -33.71 16.43
CA PRO A 641 -48.54 -33.88 17.83
C PRO A 641 -49.94 -34.52 17.99
N GLY A 642 -50.71 -34.65 16.90
CA GLY A 642 -51.97 -35.39 16.85
C GLY A 642 -51.82 -36.88 16.53
N GLY A 643 -50.64 -37.34 16.10
CA GLY A 643 -50.39 -38.72 15.70
C GLY A 643 -51.13 -39.18 14.44
N THR A 644 -51.41 -38.26 13.53
CA THR A 644 -52.21 -38.44 12.31
C THR A 644 -51.44 -39.04 11.12
N LEU A 645 -50.10 -38.95 11.09
CA LEU A 645 -49.26 -39.55 10.05
C LEU A 645 -49.02 -41.04 10.29
N ASP A 646 -48.96 -41.80 9.21
CA ASP A 646 -48.49 -43.19 9.21
C ASP A 646 -47.02 -43.25 9.72
N PRO A 647 -46.73 -43.99 10.82
CA PRO A 647 -45.37 -44.20 11.29
C PRO A 647 -44.41 -44.80 10.24
N SER A 648 -44.93 -45.50 9.21
CA SER A 648 -44.10 -46.11 8.16
C SER A 648 -43.36 -45.09 7.27
N LEU A 649 -43.78 -43.82 7.28
CA LEU A 649 -43.10 -42.72 6.58
C LEU A 649 -41.76 -42.34 7.22
N GLY A 650 -41.54 -42.69 8.49
CA GLY A 650 -40.29 -42.43 9.21
C GLY A 650 -40.00 -40.95 9.49
N VAL A 651 -41.03 -40.10 9.52
CA VAL A 651 -40.91 -38.66 9.84
C VAL A 651 -40.50 -38.49 11.32
N THR A 652 -39.46 -37.69 11.58
CA THR A 652 -39.03 -37.26 12.92
C THR A 652 -40.21 -36.67 13.68
N ARG A 653 -40.58 -37.21 14.85
CA ARG A 653 -41.75 -36.74 15.64
C ARG A 653 -41.41 -35.70 16.72
N ARG A 654 -40.14 -35.58 17.12
CA ARG A 654 -39.69 -34.61 18.13
C ARG A 654 -38.25 -34.17 17.85
N ILE A 655 -37.98 -32.87 17.96
CA ILE A 655 -36.64 -32.29 17.80
C ILE A 655 -36.30 -31.48 19.06
N PRO A 656 -35.16 -31.75 19.73
CA PRO A 656 -34.39 -33.01 19.64
C PRO A 656 -35.24 -34.20 20.10
N GLU A 657 -34.83 -35.44 19.82
CA GLU A 657 -35.56 -36.63 20.29
C GLU A 657 -35.68 -36.65 21.83
N ASN A 658 -34.62 -36.23 22.53
CA ASN A 658 -34.51 -36.20 23.98
C ASN A 658 -33.98 -34.83 24.44
N GLY A 659 -34.42 -34.34 25.61
CA GLY A 659 -34.00 -33.04 26.13
C GLY A 659 -34.61 -31.85 25.35
N ARG A 660 -33.82 -30.80 25.16
CA ARG A 660 -34.18 -29.53 24.49
C ARG A 660 -33.00 -29.04 23.64
N LEU A 661 -33.28 -28.23 22.61
CA LEU A 661 -32.29 -27.61 21.74
C LEU A 661 -31.93 -26.22 22.29
N PRO A 662 -30.68 -25.95 22.73
CA PRO A 662 -30.25 -24.61 23.09
C PRO A 662 -30.15 -23.71 21.85
N VAL A 663 -30.68 -22.49 21.93
CA VAL A 663 -30.65 -21.50 20.85
C VAL A 663 -29.58 -20.45 21.15
N ARG A 664 -28.67 -20.20 20.20
CA ARG A 664 -27.57 -19.23 20.35
C ARG A 664 -28.09 -17.79 20.17
N VAL A 665 -28.61 -17.22 21.26
CA VAL A 665 -28.99 -15.81 21.38
C VAL A 665 -27.84 -15.02 22.02
N VAL A 666 -27.47 -13.89 21.42
CA VAL A 666 -26.41 -12.99 21.90
C VAL A 666 -26.97 -11.62 22.30
N ASP A 667 -26.46 -11.07 23.41
CA ASP A 667 -26.70 -9.68 23.81
C ASP A 667 -25.63 -8.76 23.19
N ILE A 668 -26.05 -7.58 22.74
CA ILE A 668 -25.21 -6.54 22.11
C ILE A 668 -25.73 -5.15 22.49
N SER A 669 -24.83 -4.17 22.62
CA SER A 669 -25.25 -2.84 23.09
C SER A 669 -26.19 -2.11 22.11
N ASN A 670 -26.89 -1.10 22.62
CA ASN A 670 -27.53 -0.07 21.82
C ASN A 670 -26.54 0.59 20.84
N LEU A 671 -27.08 1.24 19.81
CA LEU A 671 -26.31 2.01 18.83
C LEU A 671 -26.62 3.52 18.96
N ASP A 672 -25.64 4.27 19.45
CA ASP A 672 -25.78 5.70 19.74
C ASP A 672 -25.31 6.59 18.56
N PHE A 673 -26.01 7.70 18.32
CA PHE A 673 -25.74 8.65 17.23
C PHE A 673 -25.79 10.12 17.66
N THR A 674 -24.92 10.92 17.04
CA THR A 674 -24.95 12.39 17.06
C THR A 674 -25.06 12.88 15.61
N LEU A 675 -26.26 13.33 15.21
CA LEU A 675 -26.58 13.77 13.86
C LEU A 675 -26.23 15.26 13.69
N ILE A 676 -25.49 15.60 12.64
CA ILE A 676 -25.03 16.97 12.36
C ILE A 676 -25.62 17.46 11.03
N PRO A 677 -26.64 18.33 11.05
CA PRO A 677 -27.17 18.91 9.83
C PRO A 677 -26.23 20.01 9.30
N PHE A 678 -25.73 19.83 8.09
CA PHE A 678 -24.94 20.81 7.35
C PHE A 678 -25.82 21.61 6.39
N LEU A 679 -25.57 22.91 6.31
CA LEU A 679 -26.23 23.86 5.40
C LEU A 679 -25.15 24.52 4.52
N TRP A 680 -25.16 24.20 3.23
CA TRP A 680 -24.21 24.80 2.28
C TRP A 680 -24.50 26.30 2.08
N SER A 681 -23.47 27.15 2.10
CA SER A 681 -23.67 28.60 2.18
C SER A 681 -24.10 29.26 0.88
N GLU A 682 -23.89 28.62 -0.28
CA GLU A 682 -24.29 29.15 -1.58
C GLU A 682 -25.75 28.81 -1.90
N GLU A 683 -26.14 27.54 -1.75
CA GLU A 683 -27.52 27.05 -1.92
C GLU A 683 -28.00 26.30 -0.65
N PRO A 684 -28.37 27.03 0.43
CA PRO A 684 -28.77 26.43 1.71
C PRO A 684 -30.19 25.86 1.65
N ASP A 685 -30.32 24.56 1.43
CA ASP A 685 -31.56 23.83 1.62
C ASP A 685 -31.80 23.51 3.11
N SER A 686 -32.88 24.07 3.67
CA SER A 686 -33.27 23.86 5.07
C SER A 686 -34.08 22.59 5.32
N ALA A 687 -34.45 21.81 4.31
CA ALA A 687 -35.18 20.54 4.48
C ALA A 687 -34.43 19.54 5.38
N ILE A 688 -33.09 19.55 5.32
CA ILE A 688 -32.21 18.74 6.18
C ILE A 688 -32.45 18.97 7.68
N LEU A 689 -32.92 20.15 8.07
CA LEU A 689 -33.21 20.48 9.47
C LEU A 689 -34.44 19.74 9.99
N GLY A 690 -35.50 19.63 9.17
CA GLY A 690 -36.71 18.89 9.52
C GLY A 690 -36.41 17.39 9.62
N LEU A 691 -35.66 16.85 8.67
CA LEU A 691 -35.25 15.44 8.68
C LEU A 691 -34.44 15.08 9.93
N VAL A 692 -33.40 15.86 10.26
CA VAL A 692 -32.54 15.57 11.43
C VAL A 692 -33.27 15.80 12.76
N GLU A 693 -34.28 16.68 12.78
CA GLU A 693 -35.22 16.82 13.90
C GLU A 693 -36.09 15.56 14.05
N GLU A 694 -36.79 15.15 13.00
CA GLU A 694 -37.68 13.97 13.00
C GLU A 694 -36.93 12.67 13.32
N MET A 695 -35.70 12.51 12.82
CA MET A 695 -34.79 11.41 13.17
C MET A 695 -34.41 11.37 14.66
N ALA A 696 -34.24 12.52 15.30
CA ALA A 696 -33.82 12.61 16.71
C ALA A 696 -35.00 12.60 17.69
N GLU A 697 -36.18 13.07 17.28
CA GLU A 697 -37.40 12.94 18.09
C GLU A 697 -37.97 11.51 18.07
N ASN A 698 -37.85 10.80 16.94
CA ASN A 698 -38.50 9.50 16.72
C ASN A 698 -37.53 8.41 16.16
N PRO A 699 -36.35 8.17 16.76
CA PRO A 699 -35.33 7.27 16.20
C PRO A 699 -35.88 5.88 15.86
N GLU A 700 -36.71 5.29 16.74
CA GLU A 700 -37.22 3.92 16.59
C GLU A 700 -38.30 3.74 15.51
N SER A 701 -38.93 4.81 15.02
CA SER A 701 -39.96 4.72 13.96
C SER A 701 -39.58 5.46 12.68
N HIS A 702 -38.55 6.30 12.69
CA HIS A 702 -38.13 7.07 11.52
C HIS A 702 -37.54 6.19 10.39
N GLN A 703 -37.93 6.46 9.14
CA GLN A 703 -37.60 5.63 7.96
C GLN A 703 -36.09 5.48 7.73
N MET A 704 -35.30 6.54 7.91
CA MET A 704 -33.83 6.53 7.70
C MET A 704 -33.10 5.43 8.49
N PHE A 705 -33.68 4.98 9.60
CA PHE A 705 -33.14 3.91 10.45
C PHE A 705 -33.79 2.54 10.21
N ALA A 706 -34.82 2.44 9.35
CA ALA A 706 -35.59 1.20 9.17
C ALA A 706 -34.75 0.07 8.57
N LEU A 707 -33.99 0.36 7.50
CA LEU A 707 -33.06 -0.62 6.92
C LEU A 707 -31.98 -1.06 7.92
N MET A 708 -31.46 -0.11 8.70
CA MET A 708 -30.47 -0.38 9.73
C MET A 708 -31.02 -1.29 10.85
N ARG A 709 -32.25 -1.06 11.35
CA ARG A 709 -32.91 -1.94 12.35
C ARG A 709 -33.14 -3.35 11.83
N THR A 710 -33.67 -3.47 10.62
CA THR A 710 -34.14 -4.77 10.13
C THR A 710 -33.02 -5.65 9.57
N LEU A 711 -31.89 -5.04 9.17
CA LEU A 711 -30.78 -5.76 8.55
C LEU A 711 -29.58 -5.85 9.48
N LEU A 712 -29.08 -4.75 10.02
CA LEU A 712 -27.88 -4.80 10.86
C LEU A 712 -28.23 -5.26 12.29
N PRO A 713 -27.32 -5.96 13.00
CA PRO A 713 -27.52 -6.37 14.38
C PRO A 713 -27.55 -5.16 15.32
N VAL A 714 -28.73 -4.57 15.50
CA VAL A 714 -28.97 -3.32 16.25
C VAL A 714 -30.31 -3.42 17.01
N PRO A 715 -30.30 -3.67 18.34
CA PRO A 715 -31.53 -3.91 19.10
C PRO A 715 -32.27 -2.63 19.50
N GLU A 716 -31.54 -1.54 19.79
CA GLU A 716 -32.08 -0.22 20.15
C GLU A 716 -31.16 0.88 19.59
N ILE A 717 -31.74 2.03 19.25
CA ILE A 717 -31.08 3.16 18.58
C ILE A 717 -31.34 4.45 19.36
N THR A 718 -30.27 5.11 19.79
CA THR A 718 -30.37 6.48 20.31
C THR A 718 -29.84 7.45 19.26
N ALA A 719 -30.65 8.45 18.89
CA ALA A 719 -30.22 9.52 18.00
C ALA A 719 -30.35 10.88 18.68
N SER A 720 -29.31 11.70 18.57
CA SER A 720 -29.29 13.05 19.13
C SER A 720 -28.96 14.08 18.06
N LYS A 721 -29.84 15.08 17.89
CA LYS A 721 -29.59 16.20 16.97
C LYS A 721 -28.54 17.15 17.53
N ARG A 722 -27.68 17.66 16.65
CA ARG A 722 -26.80 18.80 16.92
C ARG A 722 -27.42 20.09 16.36
N GLU A 723 -27.00 21.25 16.87
CA GLU A 723 -27.31 22.52 16.19
C GLU A 723 -26.67 22.51 14.77
N PRO A 724 -27.31 23.12 13.75
CA PRO A 724 -26.79 23.08 12.38
C PRO A 724 -25.48 23.86 12.19
N VAL A 725 -24.70 23.37 11.23
CA VAL A 725 -23.41 23.93 10.79
C VAL A 725 -23.58 24.55 9.41
N TRP A 726 -23.25 25.83 9.27
CA TRP A 726 -23.17 26.50 7.98
C TRP A 726 -21.79 26.27 7.37
N THR A 727 -21.73 25.60 6.23
CA THR A 727 -20.46 25.23 5.57
C THR A 727 -20.35 25.88 4.19
N SER A 728 -19.15 26.27 3.77
CA SER A 728 -18.93 26.81 2.42
C SER A 728 -18.71 25.73 1.37
N THR A 729 -18.45 24.49 1.79
CA THR A 729 -18.19 23.37 0.89
C THR A 729 -19.40 22.46 0.79
N ASN A 730 -19.50 21.77 -0.33
CA ASN A 730 -20.39 20.63 -0.54
C ASN A 730 -19.58 19.37 -0.96
N VAL A 731 -18.26 19.36 -0.77
CA VAL A 731 -17.40 18.22 -1.12
C VAL A 731 -17.38 17.20 0.02
N ALA A 732 -17.74 15.94 -0.24
CA ALA A 732 -17.95 14.91 0.78
C ALA A 732 -16.72 14.68 1.71
N SER A 733 -15.51 14.70 1.16
CA SER A 733 -14.25 14.55 1.92
C SER A 733 -13.93 15.76 2.80
N GLU A 734 -14.24 16.98 2.35
CA GLU A 734 -14.09 18.20 3.16
C GLU A 734 -15.14 18.26 4.28
N LEU A 735 -16.37 17.82 4.01
CA LEU A 735 -17.45 17.70 5.00
C LEU A 735 -17.08 16.69 6.10
N TYR A 736 -16.45 15.57 5.74
CA TYR A 736 -15.89 14.64 6.72
C TYR A 736 -14.79 15.31 7.58
N ALA A 737 -13.86 16.06 6.97
CA ALA A 737 -12.82 16.77 7.72
C ALA A 737 -13.41 17.82 8.68
N GLU A 738 -14.51 18.49 8.30
CA GLU A 738 -15.28 19.37 9.18
C GLU A 738 -15.89 18.62 10.38
N ILE A 739 -16.45 17.42 10.18
CA ILE A 739 -16.98 16.58 11.28
C ILE A 739 -15.86 16.18 12.25
N ALA A 740 -14.68 15.83 11.75
CA ALA A 740 -13.51 15.53 12.57
C ALA A 740 -13.08 16.76 13.39
N ALA A 741 -12.99 17.94 12.77
CA ALA A 741 -12.68 19.19 13.46
C ALA A 741 -13.74 19.56 14.53
N ILE A 742 -15.03 19.33 14.24
CA ILE A 742 -16.14 19.53 15.19
C ILE A 742 -16.01 18.58 16.41
N ARG A 743 -15.78 17.28 16.20
CA ARG A 743 -15.55 16.30 17.29
C ARG A 743 -14.37 16.73 18.17
N VAL A 744 -13.28 17.17 17.56
CA VAL A 744 -12.09 17.66 18.29
C VAL A 744 -12.42 18.91 19.11
N MET A 745 -13.07 19.92 18.53
CA MET A 745 -13.43 21.16 19.24
C MET A 745 -14.42 20.94 20.39
N GLU A 746 -15.35 19.98 20.27
CA GLU A 746 -16.46 19.80 21.21
C GLU A 746 -16.25 18.70 22.27
N GLN A 747 -15.46 17.66 21.96
CA GLN A 747 -15.19 16.54 22.88
C GLN A 747 -13.70 16.33 23.18
N GLY A 748 -12.82 16.74 22.27
CA GLY A 748 -11.37 16.53 22.43
C GLY A 748 -10.97 15.05 22.34
N SER A 749 -9.85 14.70 22.98
CA SER A 749 -9.18 13.41 22.79
C SER A 749 -9.85 12.14 23.38
N ARG A 750 -10.99 12.23 24.08
CA ARG A 750 -11.59 11.05 24.75
C ARG A 750 -12.48 10.25 23.81
N SER A 751 -12.14 8.99 23.58
CA SER A 751 -12.97 7.95 22.93
C SER A 751 -14.10 7.40 23.82
N ALA A 752 -14.49 8.13 24.87
CA ALA A 752 -15.30 7.64 26.00
C ALA A 752 -16.83 7.65 25.77
N GLY A 753 -17.25 7.64 24.50
CA GLY A 753 -18.63 7.48 24.08
C GLY A 753 -18.73 6.51 22.90
N LEU A 754 -19.79 5.70 22.88
CA LEU A 754 -20.13 4.81 21.77
C LEU A 754 -20.85 5.55 20.62
N SER A 755 -21.19 6.82 20.82
CA SER A 755 -21.93 7.64 19.85
C SER A 755 -21.11 7.92 18.60
N ARG A 756 -21.69 7.57 17.44
CA ARG A 756 -21.16 7.86 16.11
C ARG A 756 -21.58 9.26 15.69
N TYR A 757 -20.63 10.06 15.21
CA TYR A 757 -20.89 11.39 14.67
C TYR A 757 -21.18 11.24 13.17
N VAL A 758 -22.42 11.54 12.77
CA VAL A 758 -22.89 11.40 11.39
C VAL A 758 -23.32 12.77 10.87
N GLY A 759 -22.57 13.31 9.90
CA GLY A 759 -22.93 14.54 9.21
C GLY A 759 -23.88 14.26 8.05
N MET A 760 -24.84 15.16 7.84
CA MET A 760 -25.84 15.03 6.80
C MET A 760 -26.09 16.35 6.07
N MET A 761 -26.15 16.31 4.74
CA MET A 761 -26.54 17.42 3.86
C MET A 761 -27.47 16.88 2.78
N SER A 762 -28.50 17.64 2.37
CA SER A 762 -29.37 17.24 1.26
C SER A 762 -28.61 17.22 -0.09
N GLY A 763 -29.20 16.55 -1.09
CA GLY A 763 -28.49 15.87 -2.19
C GLY A 763 -27.83 16.71 -3.28
N ALA A 764 -27.00 17.70 -2.92
CA ALA A 764 -26.14 18.47 -3.82
C ALA A 764 -24.67 18.41 -3.38
N VAL A 765 -24.13 17.18 -3.23
CA VAL A 765 -22.77 16.91 -2.71
C VAL A 765 -21.84 16.51 -3.86
N GLU A 766 -20.64 17.08 -3.90
CA GLU A 766 -19.56 16.72 -4.84
C GLU A 766 -18.63 15.65 -4.24
N GLY A 767 -18.11 14.76 -5.08
CA GLY A 767 -17.12 13.75 -4.69
C GLY A 767 -17.67 12.48 -4.01
N GLY A 768 -18.92 12.43 -3.57
CA GLY A 768 -19.51 11.21 -2.99
C GLY A 768 -20.96 11.35 -2.52
N ARG A 769 -21.60 10.20 -2.25
CA ARG A 769 -22.89 10.12 -1.53
C ARG A 769 -22.69 9.92 -0.02
N GLU A 770 -21.62 9.23 0.33
CA GLU A 770 -21.20 8.93 1.69
C GLU A 770 -19.68 9.03 1.79
N THR A 771 -19.17 9.06 3.02
CA THR A 771 -17.74 9.13 3.32
C THR A 771 -17.51 8.63 4.74
N VAL A 772 -16.82 7.49 4.88
CA VAL A 772 -16.45 6.87 6.17
C VAL A 772 -14.93 6.79 6.29
N TRP A 773 -14.41 7.08 7.49
CA TRP A 773 -12.97 7.17 7.72
C TRP A 773 -12.61 6.88 9.19
N GLY A 774 -11.38 6.41 9.42
CA GLY A 774 -10.76 6.39 10.76
C GLY A 774 -11.34 5.35 11.73
N ASP A 775 -11.57 5.74 12.99
CA ASP A 775 -11.79 4.83 14.14
C ASP A 775 -13.18 4.15 14.18
N GLY A 776 -13.90 4.09 13.06
CA GLY A 776 -15.25 3.52 12.96
C GLY A 776 -16.33 4.36 13.67
N ARG A 777 -16.10 5.66 13.84
CA ARG A 777 -16.99 6.57 14.62
C ARG A 777 -17.44 7.84 13.90
N LEU A 778 -16.87 8.15 12.75
CA LEU A 778 -17.13 9.37 11.99
C LEU A 778 -17.60 9.02 10.59
N ALA A 779 -18.69 9.64 10.13
CA ALA A 779 -19.14 9.51 8.74
C ALA A 779 -19.89 10.77 8.26
N PHE A 780 -19.90 10.97 6.95
CA PHE A 780 -20.82 11.88 6.26
C PHE A 780 -21.73 11.07 5.32
N VAL A 781 -23.02 11.41 5.22
CA VAL A 781 -24.00 10.77 4.32
C VAL A 781 -25.00 11.77 3.75
N ILE A 782 -25.46 11.55 2.53
CA ILE A 782 -26.71 12.15 2.04
C ILE A 782 -27.94 11.43 2.64
N PRO A 783 -29.09 12.11 2.79
CA PRO A 783 -30.39 11.51 3.13
C PRO A 783 -30.92 10.43 2.15
N ASP A 784 -30.42 9.21 2.27
CA ASP A 784 -30.94 8.00 1.62
C ASP A 784 -30.84 6.84 2.63
N ASP A 785 -31.91 6.05 2.80
CA ASP A 785 -31.98 5.03 3.86
C ASP A 785 -31.05 3.83 3.60
N THR A 786 -30.70 3.57 2.34
CA THR A 786 -29.80 2.49 1.93
C THR A 786 -28.35 2.93 2.14
N VAL A 787 -28.01 4.14 1.67
CA VAL A 787 -26.70 4.79 1.94
C VAL A 787 -26.45 4.90 3.45
N PHE A 788 -27.45 5.31 4.23
CA PHE A 788 -27.31 5.38 5.69
C PHE A 788 -26.98 4.00 6.28
N ALA A 789 -27.73 2.96 5.92
CA ALA A 789 -27.49 1.61 6.42
C ALA A 789 -26.13 1.04 5.98
N GLN A 790 -25.70 1.31 4.75
CA GLN A 790 -24.38 0.93 4.21
C GLN A 790 -23.25 1.58 5.01
N THR A 791 -23.27 2.89 5.18
CA THR A 791 -22.35 3.63 6.06
C THR A 791 -22.34 3.07 7.49
N ILE A 792 -23.49 2.71 8.08
CA ILE A 792 -23.49 2.11 9.42
C ILE A 792 -22.84 0.72 9.43
N GLY A 793 -23.03 -0.09 8.39
CA GLY A 793 -22.34 -1.37 8.23
C GLY A 793 -20.82 -1.23 8.32
N VAL A 794 -20.26 -0.24 7.59
CA VAL A 794 -18.84 0.12 7.68
C VAL A 794 -18.45 0.58 9.09
N LEU A 795 -19.27 1.42 9.72
CA LEU A 795 -19.08 1.83 11.13
C LEU A 795 -19.31 0.68 12.14
N THR A 796 -19.67 -0.53 11.71
CA THR A 796 -19.70 -1.77 12.50
C THR A 796 -18.73 -2.85 11.99
N GLY A 797 -17.70 -2.45 11.24
CA GLY A 797 -16.59 -3.33 10.85
C GLY A 797 -16.86 -4.21 9.62
N LEU A 798 -17.86 -3.88 8.80
CA LEU A 798 -18.12 -4.56 7.54
C LEU A 798 -17.41 -3.84 6.38
N PRO A 799 -16.50 -4.50 5.62
CA PRO A 799 -15.97 -3.92 4.40
C PRO A 799 -17.04 -3.89 3.30
N PHE A 800 -16.83 -3.06 2.27
CA PHE A 800 -17.60 -3.15 1.05
C PHE A 800 -17.06 -4.26 0.14
N ALA A 801 -17.95 -5.05 -0.47
CA ALA A 801 -17.60 -5.95 -1.56
C ALA A 801 -17.61 -5.16 -2.89
N ARG A 802 -16.43 -5.02 -3.50
CA ARG A 802 -16.22 -4.33 -4.78
C ARG A 802 -16.58 -5.23 -5.96
N CYS A 803 -16.99 -4.64 -7.08
CA CYS A 803 -17.29 -5.38 -8.30
C CYS A 803 -16.01 -5.67 -9.09
N GLY A 804 -15.40 -6.84 -8.88
CA GLY A 804 -14.33 -7.36 -9.75
C GLY A 804 -12.89 -6.88 -9.49
N GLU A 805 -12.57 -6.38 -8.29
CA GLU A 805 -11.18 -6.23 -7.82
C GLU A 805 -11.03 -6.75 -6.38
N ALA A 806 -9.87 -7.35 -6.09
CA ALA A 806 -9.64 -8.08 -4.86
C ALA A 806 -9.57 -7.18 -3.61
N HIS A 807 -10.45 -7.42 -2.64
CA HIS A 807 -10.09 -8.07 -1.36
C HIS A 807 -11.32 -8.27 -0.43
N PRO A 808 -12.21 -9.25 -0.72
CA PRO A 808 -13.08 -9.85 0.28
C PRO A 808 -12.31 -10.87 1.14
N ASP A 809 -13.00 -11.44 2.13
CA ASP A 809 -12.61 -12.71 2.76
C ASP A 809 -12.64 -13.80 1.68
N PRO A 810 -11.59 -14.63 1.50
CA PRO A 810 -11.45 -15.51 0.34
C PRO A 810 -12.52 -16.61 0.22
N PHE A 811 -13.43 -16.70 1.18
CA PHE A 811 -14.56 -17.62 1.17
C PHE A 811 -15.93 -16.92 1.02
N TYR A 812 -16.02 -15.58 1.10
CA TYR A 812 -17.28 -14.83 0.96
C TYR A 812 -17.16 -13.28 0.95
N PRO A 813 -18.02 -12.56 0.20
CA PRO A 813 -18.78 -13.04 -0.96
C PRO A 813 -17.84 -13.45 -2.10
N TYR A 814 -18.37 -14.08 -3.14
CA TYR A 814 -17.61 -14.36 -4.37
C TYR A 814 -17.20 -13.05 -5.08
N GLU A 815 -16.29 -13.13 -6.05
CA GLU A 815 -15.71 -11.96 -6.77
C GLU A 815 -16.75 -11.10 -7.52
N ASP A 816 -17.94 -11.66 -7.81
CA ASP A 816 -19.08 -10.96 -8.41
C ASP A 816 -20.02 -10.30 -7.38
N GLY A 817 -19.72 -10.44 -6.08
CA GLY A 817 -20.52 -9.95 -4.96
C GLY A 817 -21.64 -10.89 -4.51
N SER A 818 -21.74 -12.12 -5.03
CA SER A 818 -22.78 -13.10 -4.67
C SER A 818 -22.43 -14.04 -3.49
N ILE A 819 -23.40 -14.79 -2.96
CA ILE A 819 -23.46 -15.12 -1.52
C ILE A 819 -23.79 -16.57 -1.08
N GLY A 820 -23.71 -17.63 -1.90
CA GLY A 820 -23.57 -19.00 -1.32
C GLY A 820 -24.59 -20.09 -1.67
N ALA A 821 -25.37 -20.71 -0.77
CA ALA A 821 -26.15 -20.26 0.41
C ALA A 821 -27.39 -19.41 0.08
N TRP A 822 -28.53 -19.67 0.75
CA TRP A 822 -29.79 -18.91 0.60
C TRP A 822 -29.94 -17.90 1.75
N GLY A 823 -30.72 -16.84 1.55
CA GLY A 823 -31.08 -15.82 2.55
C GLY A 823 -32.59 -15.61 2.72
N TYR A 824 -33.01 -14.67 3.59
CA TYR A 824 -34.41 -14.23 3.76
C TYR A 824 -34.49 -12.74 4.01
N ASP A 825 -35.50 -12.11 3.41
CA ASP A 825 -35.83 -10.71 3.59
C ASP A 825 -37.13 -10.59 4.39
N ILE A 826 -36.99 -10.49 5.71
CA ILE A 826 -38.09 -10.46 6.70
C ILE A 826 -39.11 -9.33 6.46
N ARG A 827 -38.79 -8.30 5.66
CA ARG A 827 -39.70 -7.16 5.38
C ARG A 827 -40.69 -7.46 4.26
N VAL A 828 -40.35 -8.38 3.36
CA VAL A 828 -41.22 -8.86 2.28
C VAL A 828 -41.71 -10.30 2.52
N GLY A 829 -41.03 -11.05 3.39
CA GLY A 829 -41.36 -12.45 3.70
C GLY A 829 -40.87 -13.43 2.63
N GLU A 830 -39.84 -13.08 1.88
CA GLU A 830 -39.35 -13.84 0.72
C GLU A 830 -37.92 -14.37 0.92
N LEU A 831 -37.62 -15.50 0.28
CA LEU A 831 -36.29 -16.11 0.26
C LEU A 831 -35.41 -15.43 -0.80
N VAL A 832 -34.15 -15.20 -0.46
CA VAL A 832 -33.17 -14.53 -1.33
C VAL A 832 -32.21 -15.58 -1.92
N PRO A 833 -32.08 -15.69 -3.26
CA PRO A 833 -31.20 -16.69 -3.88
C PRO A 833 -29.69 -16.45 -3.67
N PRO A 834 -28.86 -17.51 -3.71
CA PRO A 834 -27.39 -17.45 -3.73
C PRO A 834 -26.74 -16.40 -4.61
N ALA A 835 -27.28 -16.16 -5.81
CA ALA A 835 -26.69 -15.25 -6.80
C ALA A 835 -26.98 -13.76 -6.51
N THR A 836 -27.55 -13.42 -5.34
CA THR A 836 -28.00 -12.05 -5.04
C THR A 836 -26.95 -11.31 -4.21
N PRO A 837 -26.45 -10.15 -4.65
CA PRO A 837 -25.62 -9.29 -3.82
C PRO A 837 -26.40 -8.75 -2.60
N ASP A 838 -25.70 -8.54 -1.49
CA ASP A 838 -26.27 -8.06 -0.22
C ASP A 838 -25.92 -6.59 0.07
N LEU A 839 -26.43 -6.05 1.19
CA LEU A 839 -26.30 -4.64 1.61
C LEU A 839 -24.89 -4.08 1.48
N MET A 840 -23.85 -4.88 1.74
CA MET A 840 -22.45 -4.41 1.70
C MET A 840 -21.80 -4.54 0.33
N SER A 841 -22.53 -5.02 -0.69
CA SER A 841 -22.06 -5.01 -2.08
C SER A 841 -22.24 -3.64 -2.73
N GLN A 842 -21.20 -3.21 -3.46
CA GLN A 842 -21.28 -2.02 -4.33
C GLN A 842 -22.02 -2.30 -5.65
N CYS A 843 -22.40 -3.56 -5.91
CA CYS A 843 -22.92 -4.03 -7.20
C CYS A 843 -24.45 -3.91 -7.30
N GLY A 844 -24.98 -2.69 -7.17
CA GLY A 844 -26.39 -2.36 -7.41
C GLY A 844 -27.07 -1.64 -6.25
N PHE A 845 -28.38 -1.85 -6.11
CA PHE A 845 -29.18 -1.38 -4.96
C PHE A 845 -29.77 -2.57 -4.18
N PRO A 846 -28.92 -3.39 -3.52
CA PRO A 846 -29.38 -4.47 -2.66
C PRO A 846 -30.13 -3.88 -1.45
N ARG A 847 -31.15 -4.60 -0.99
CA ARG A 847 -32.01 -4.15 0.12
C ARG A 847 -31.97 -5.05 1.35
N TRP A 848 -31.19 -6.11 1.35
CA TRP A 848 -31.19 -7.19 2.36
C TRP A 848 -29.72 -7.47 2.77
N ILE A 849 -29.46 -8.20 3.85
CA ILE A 849 -28.08 -8.52 4.29
C ILE A 849 -27.89 -10.04 4.35
N SER A 850 -26.69 -10.49 3.97
CA SER A 850 -26.28 -11.88 4.10
C SER A 850 -25.95 -12.23 5.55
N ASP A 851 -26.22 -13.48 5.87
CA ASP A 851 -25.86 -14.16 7.10
C ASP A 851 -24.39 -13.95 7.53
N TYR A 852 -23.49 -13.95 6.55
CA TYR A 852 -22.06 -13.68 6.72
C TYR A 852 -21.78 -12.25 7.21
N HIS A 853 -22.34 -11.22 6.55
CA HIS A 853 -22.15 -9.84 6.98
C HIS A 853 -22.88 -9.56 8.31
N TYR A 854 -24.05 -10.18 8.54
CA TYR A 854 -24.74 -10.14 9.83
C TYR A 854 -23.85 -10.70 10.96
N ALA A 855 -23.32 -11.91 10.80
CA ALA A 855 -22.46 -12.56 11.79
C ALA A 855 -21.17 -11.79 12.06
N LYS A 856 -20.54 -11.20 11.03
CA LYS A 856 -19.35 -10.34 11.19
C LYS A 856 -19.67 -9.08 12.01
N ALA A 857 -20.80 -8.42 11.76
CA ALA A 857 -21.22 -7.25 12.55
C ALA A 857 -21.52 -7.64 14.01
N VAL A 858 -22.19 -8.76 14.27
CA VAL A 858 -22.40 -9.29 15.64
C VAL A 858 -21.06 -9.45 16.38
N ARG A 859 -20.10 -10.14 15.76
CA ARG A 859 -18.75 -10.37 16.32
C ARG A 859 -18.03 -9.06 16.63
N PHE A 860 -17.99 -8.12 15.66
CA PHE A 860 -17.34 -6.82 15.84
C PHE A 860 -17.96 -6.00 16.98
N ARG A 861 -19.30 -5.95 17.04
CA ARG A 861 -20.01 -5.17 18.07
C ARG A 861 -19.79 -5.70 19.49
N ARG A 862 -19.62 -7.01 19.68
CA ARG A 862 -19.28 -7.61 21.00
C ARG A 862 -17.86 -7.29 21.45
N GLY A 863 -16.88 -7.29 20.53
CA GLY A 863 -15.48 -6.99 20.87
C GLY A 863 -15.21 -5.54 21.32
N GLY A 864 -16.02 -4.57 20.88
CA GLY A 864 -15.81 -3.13 21.13
C GLY A 864 -16.28 -2.59 22.49
N ALA A 865 -16.89 -3.40 23.35
CA ALA A 865 -17.68 -2.95 24.51
C ALA A 865 -16.87 -2.55 25.77
N GLY A 866 -15.86 -1.69 25.63
CA GLY A 866 -14.83 -1.49 26.68
C GLY A 866 -14.30 -0.08 26.96
N ALA A 867 -15.16 0.92 27.26
CA ALA A 867 -14.82 2.07 28.13
C ALA A 867 -16.00 3.06 28.31
N ARG A 868 -16.53 3.21 29.54
CA ARG A 868 -17.40 4.34 29.95
C ARG A 868 -16.77 5.12 31.11
N GLU A 869 -16.20 6.28 30.81
CA GLU A 869 -15.92 7.33 31.81
C GLU A 869 -16.20 8.73 31.26
N ALA A 870 -17.25 9.38 31.79
CA ALA A 870 -17.41 10.82 31.66
C ALA A 870 -16.46 11.53 32.65
N GLY A 871 -15.76 12.57 32.19
CA GLY A 871 -14.90 13.37 33.07
C GLY A 871 -14.62 14.74 32.46
N SER A 872 -15.18 15.78 33.06
CA SER A 872 -14.96 17.18 32.68
C SER A 872 -13.50 17.58 32.93
N GLY A 873 -12.77 17.84 31.85
CA GLY A 873 -11.56 18.67 31.90
C GLY A 873 -11.94 20.15 31.84
N ALA A 874 -11.11 21.02 32.40
CA ALA A 874 -11.18 22.44 32.05
C ALA A 874 -10.65 22.61 30.61
N ALA A 875 -11.30 23.46 29.82
CA ALA A 875 -10.88 23.69 28.44
C ALA A 875 -9.46 24.26 28.40
N THR A 876 -8.64 23.70 27.51
CA THR A 876 -7.24 24.06 27.31
C THR A 876 -7.11 24.81 25.99
N ARG A 877 -6.46 25.98 26.03
CA ARG A 877 -6.20 26.77 24.83
C ARG A 877 -5.27 26.00 23.90
N SER A 878 -5.75 25.73 22.69
CA SER A 878 -5.17 24.76 21.77
C SER A 878 -5.10 25.30 20.35
N LEU A 879 -4.09 24.89 19.60
CA LEU A 879 -3.98 25.13 18.17
C LEU A 879 -4.64 23.95 17.45
N LEU A 880 -5.79 24.20 16.83
CA LEU A 880 -6.50 23.27 15.97
C LEU A 880 -5.83 23.26 14.58
N LEU A 881 -5.44 22.06 14.14
CA LEU A 881 -4.83 21.79 12.84
C LEU A 881 -5.59 20.65 12.14
N TRP A 882 -5.91 20.85 10.87
CA TRP A 882 -6.54 19.84 10.03
C TRP A 882 -6.14 20.00 8.56
N GLY A 883 -6.44 18.98 7.77
CA GLY A 883 -6.02 18.85 6.38
C GLY A 883 -6.07 17.40 5.95
N GLY A 884 -5.30 17.06 4.92
CA GLY A 884 -5.31 15.72 4.36
C GLY A 884 -4.48 15.60 3.09
N MET A 885 -4.89 14.66 2.24
CA MET A 885 -4.41 14.43 0.88
C MET A 885 -5.61 14.52 -0.07
N ASP A 886 -5.45 15.13 -1.25
CA ASP A 886 -6.47 15.04 -2.29
C ASP A 886 -6.49 13.66 -2.97
N ALA A 887 -7.45 13.42 -3.87
CA ALA A 887 -7.57 12.17 -4.62
C ALA A 887 -6.43 11.92 -5.64
N ARG A 888 -5.36 12.71 -5.62
CA ARG A 888 -4.12 12.54 -6.40
C ARG A 888 -2.90 12.35 -5.49
N GLY A 889 -3.10 12.24 -4.17
CA GLY A 889 -2.02 12.16 -3.19
C GLY A 889 -1.34 13.51 -2.90
N THR A 890 -1.93 14.64 -3.28
CA THR A 890 -1.38 15.98 -3.00
C THR A 890 -1.74 16.38 -1.57
N PRO A 891 -0.76 16.64 -0.67
CA PRO A 891 -1.08 17.10 0.67
C PRO A 891 -1.71 18.50 0.65
N TYR A 892 -2.66 18.72 1.56
CA TYR A 892 -3.20 20.04 1.86
C TYR A 892 -3.30 20.29 3.37
N LEU A 893 -3.14 21.56 3.73
CA LEU A 893 -3.43 22.06 5.06
C LEU A 893 -4.53 23.12 4.99
N GLU A 894 -5.35 23.14 6.03
CA GLU A 894 -6.40 24.11 6.26
C GLU A 894 -5.94 25.14 7.30
N PRO A 895 -6.33 26.43 7.18
CA PRO A 895 -5.95 27.49 8.12
C PRO A 895 -6.09 27.08 9.59
N ALA A 896 -5.08 27.40 10.40
CA ALA A 896 -5.01 27.02 11.79
C ALA A 896 -5.83 27.96 12.68
N PHE A 897 -6.38 27.45 13.79
CA PHE A 897 -7.21 28.25 14.71
C PHE A 897 -6.79 28.03 16.16
N VAL A 898 -6.73 29.11 16.94
CA VAL A 898 -6.62 29.01 18.40
C VAL A 898 -8.02 28.95 18.99
N ALA A 899 -8.32 27.88 19.72
CA ALA A 899 -9.60 27.69 20.39
C ALA A 899 -9.40 27.02 21.75
N ASP A 900 -10.28 27.30 22.70
CA ASP A 900 -10.30 26.60 23.98
C ASP A 900 -11.07 25.27 23.81
N VAL A 901 -10.33 24.15 23.89
CA VAL A 901 -10.80 22.79 23.59
C VAL A 901 -10.86 21.97 24.89
N PRO A 902 -11.94 21.19 25.17
CA PRO A 902 -12.11 20.49 26.46
C PRO A 902 -10.95 19.58 26.89
N ARG A 903 -10.31 18.90 25.92
CA ARG A 903 -9.06 18.13 26.09
C ARG A 903 -8.29 18.13 24.76
N PRO A 904 -7.05 18.64 24.68
CA PRO A 904 -6.25 18.61 23.46
C PRO A 904 -6.12 17.18 22.90
N SER A 905 -6.29 16.99 21.60
CA SER A 905 -6.06 15.72 20.91
C SER A 905 -4.68 15.72 20.26
N LEU A 906 -3.80 14.85 20.74
CA LEU A 906 -2.49 14.63 20.15
C LEU A 906 -2.56 13.43 19.19
N PRO A 907 -2.02 13.55 17.96
CA PRO A 907 -2.07 12.47 16.98
C PRO A 907 -1.09 11.34 17.33
N ARG A 908 -1.22 10.20 16.67
CA ARG A 908 -0.46 8.96 16.94
C ARG A 908 -0.15 8.20 15.64
N GLY A 909 0.83 7.31 15.70
CA GLY A 909 1.28 6.49 14.58
C GLY A 909 2.45 7.12 13.82
N SER A 910 2.67 6.66 12.59
CA SER A 910 3.77 7.09 11.72
C SER A 910 3.39 6.98 10.25
N GLY A 911 4.03 7.79 9.40
CA GLY A 911 3.80 7.83 7.95
C GLY A 911 3.78 9.28 7.44
N HIS A 912 3.19 10.17 8.23
CA HIS A 912 3.18 11.62 8.01
C HIS A 912 3.80 12.34 9.22
N GLU A 913 4.37 13.52 9.00
CA GLU A 913 4.89 14.39 10.05
C GLU A 913 4.34 15.80 9.88
N ILE A 914 3.84 16.40 10.97
CA ILE A 914 3.53 17.84 11.02
C ILE A 914 4.55 18.54 11.91
N THR A 915 5.14 19.63 11.43
CA THR A 915 6.11 20.42 12.20
C THR A 915 5.69 21.89 12.24
N GLY A 916 5.80 22.51 13.41
CA GLY A 916 5.67 23.95 13.60
C GLY A 916 7.04 24.57 13.83
N ARG A 917 7.37 25.62 13.08
CA ARG A 917 8.70 26.24 13.06
C ARG A 917 8.67 27.75 13.21
N THR A 918 9.76 28.30 13.70
CA THR A 918 10.01 29.73 13.77
C THR A 918 10.50 30.30 12.44
N ALA A 919 10.52 31.63 12.33
CA ALA A 919 11.09 32.33 11.17
C ALA A 919 12.60 32.08 10.98
N SER A 920 13.31 31.55 11.98
CA SER A 920 14.70 31.09 11.88
C SER A 920 14.84 29.58 11.62
N GLY A 921 13.72 28.87 11.42
CA GLY A 921 13.69 27.43 11.12
C GLY A 921 13.72 26.50 12.34
N GLU A 922 13.85 27.03 13.55
CA GLU A 922 13.81 26.28 14.82
C GLU A 922 12.45 25.58 14.98
N ALA A 923 12.44 24.32 15.40
CA ALA A 923 11.21 23.55 15.57
C ALA A 923 10.58 23.77 16.96
N LEU A 924 9.35 24.29 16.98
CA LEU A 924 8.52 24.43 18.18
C LEU A 924 7.75 23.16 18.51
N PHE A 925 7.36 22.40 17.47
CA PHE A 925 6.85 21.03 17.59
C PHE A 925 7.16 20.21 16.34
N SER A 926 7.27 18.89 16.53
CA SER A 926 7.18 17.87 15.48
C SER A 926 6.31 16.75 16.03
N LEU A 927 5.33 16.30 15.25
CA LEU A 927 4.39 15.23 15.61
C LEU A 927 4.22 14.29 14.42
N ARG A 928 4.50 13.00 14.63
CA ARG A 928 4.30 11.94 13.63
C ARG A 928 2.96 11.26 13.83
N PHE A 929 2.34 10.90 12.71
CA PHE A 929 1.03 10.27 12.71
C PHE A 929 0.79 9.37 11.50
N GLY A 930 -0.11 8.39 11.66
CA GLY A 930 -0.74 7.71 10.53
C GLY A 930 -1.93 8.55 10.08
N MET A 931 -2.07 8.77 8.77
CA MET A 931 -3.29 9.33 8.21
C MET A 931 -4.23 8.16 7.90
N ALA A 932 -5.50 8.27 8.25
CA ALA A 932 -6.48 7.23 7.94
C ALA A 932 -6.87 7.29 6.45
N GLU A 933 -7.32 6.16 5.89
CA GLU A 933 -7.62 6.01 4.46
C GLU A 933 -9.12 5.87 4.18
N ALA A 934 -9.47 6.03 2.90
CA ALA A 934 -10.82 5.95 2.35
C ALA A 934 -11.22 4.48 2.13
N VAL A 935 -12.51 4.14 2.30
CA VAL A 935 -13.04 2.89 1.75
C VAL A 935 -13.21 3.00 0.22
N ASP A 936 -13.62 4.18 -0.26
CA ASP A 936 -14.06 4.41 -1.65
C ASP A 936 -13.08 5.25 -2.50
N GLY A 937 -11.80 5.29 -2.09
CA GLY A 937 -10.66 5.67 -2.93
C GLY A 937 -10.32 7.17 -3.02
N GLY A 938 -9.07 7.52 -2.67
CA GLY A 938 -8.52 8.85 -2.99
C GLY A 938 -7.34 9.29 -2.12
N GLY A 939 -7.64 9.92 -0.98
CA GLY A 939 -6.63 10.55 -0.14
C GLY A 939 -7.16 10.89 1.26
N GLY A 940 -6.36 10.61 2.29
CA GLY A 940 -6.74 10.67 3.69
C GLY A 940 -7.05 12.07 4.25
N SER A 941 -7.60 12.13 5.46
CA SER A 941 -7.77 13.39 6.20
C SER A 941 -7.50 13.24 7.71
N PHE A 942 -7.26 14.35 8.39
CA PHE A 942 -7.03 14.41 9.84
C PHE A 942 -7.53 15.71 10.45
N ALA A 943 -7.87 15.69 11.74
CA ALA A 943 -8.02 16.88 12.56
C ALA A 943 -7.50 16.60 13.99
N PHE A 944 -6.71 17.50 14.56
CA PHE A 944 -6.21 17.39 15.93
C PHE A 944 -5.95 18.77 16.57
N ALA A 945 -5.95 18.82 17.90
CA ALA A 945 -5.78 20.04 18.69
C ALA A 945 -4.60 19.91 19.65
N ILE A 946 -3.52 20.64 19.37
CA ILE A 946 -2.27 20.62 20.15
C ILE A 946 -2.39 21.69 21.26
N PRO A 947 -2.02 21.41 22.53
CA PRO A 947 -2.00 22.45 23.56
C PRO A 947 -1.03 23.57 23.19
N VAL A 948 -1.42 24.83 23.43
CA VAL A 948 -0.57 26.00 23.16
C VAL A 948 0.39 26.23 24.32
N GLU A 949 1.69 26.18 24.03
CA GLU A 949 2.72 26.69 24.94
C GLU A 949 2.78 28.23 24.89
N PRO A 950 3.02 28.94 26.02
CA PRO A 950 2.92 30.40 26.10
C PRO A 950 3.76 31.17 25.07
N ASP A 951 4.94 30.63 24.75
CA ASP A 951 5.93 31.24 23.86
C ASP A 951 5.59 31.11 22.36
N TRP A 952 4.67 30.23 21.97
CA TRP A 952 4.39 29.97 20.55
C TRP A 952 3.76 31.16 19.83
N ALA A 953 2.95 31.96 20.53
CA ALA A 953 2.20 33.09 19.97
C ALA A 953 3.07 34.22 19.37
N GLU A 954 4.37 34.28 19.70
CA GLU A 954 5.33 35.24 19.13
C GLU A 954 6.45 34.56 18.32
N LYS A 955 6.42 33.22 18.20
CA LYS A 955 7.51 32.43 17.59
C LYS A 955 7.06 31.58 16.40
N LEU A 956 5.84 31.06 16.37
CA LEU A 956 5.37 30.17 15.30
C LEU A 956 5.14 30.97 14.01
N ALA A 957 5.89 30.64 12.96
CA ALA A 957 5.86 31.35 11.67
C ALA A 957 5.48 30.45 10.49
N VAL A 958 5.74 29.15 10.56
CA VAL A 958 5.39 28.16 9.53
C VAL A 958 4.90 26.88 10.18
N VAL A 959 3.87 26.25 9.61
CA VAL A 959 3.45 24.87 9.89
C VAL A 959 3.56 24.07 8.60
N THR A 960 4.30 22.97 8.62
CA THR A 960 4.53 22.09 7.46
C THR A 960 3.99 20.70 7.74
N LEU A 961 3.09 20.21 6.89
CA LEU A 961 2.74 18.81 6.75
C LEU A 961 3.66 18.18 5.71
N SER A 962 4.25 17.04 6.04
CA SER A 962 5.16 16.26 5.18
C SER A 962 4.72 14.80 5.10
N GLY A 963 4.76 14.22 3.89
CA GLY A 963 4.43 12.82 3.65
C GLY A 963 4.91 12.32 2.28
N PRO A 964 4.55 11.09 1.88
CA PRO A 964 5.03 10.47 0.64
C PRO A 964 4.67 11.24 -0.64
N GLY A 965 3.52 11.92 -0.65
CA GLY A 965 3.07 12.78 -1.76
C GLY A 965 3.65 14.21 -1.76
N GLY A 966 4.63 14.50 -0.89
CA GLY A 966 5.27 15.81 -0.78
C GLY A 966 4.89 16.58 0.49
N ASN A 967 4.91 17.91 0.42
CA ASN A 967 4.71 18.80 1.56
C ASN A 967 3.61 19.85 1.30
N ALA A 968 2.86 20.21 2.34
CA ALA A 968 1.97 21.37 2.37
C ALA A 968 2.36 22.32 3.51
N THR A 969 2.31 23.63 3.26
CA THR A 969 2.70 24.67 4.23
C THR A 969 1.56 25.64 4.53
N LEU A 970 1.48 26.06 5.79
CA LEU A 970 0.80 27.27 6.23
C LEU A 970 1.84 28.23 6.82
N ASP A 971 1.66 29.52 6.59
CA ASP A 971 2.41 30.63 7.18
C ASP A 971 1.46 31.83 7.40
N MET A 972 1.97 33.04 7.56
CA MET A 972 1.15 34.26 7.68
C MET A 972 0.75 34.88 6.32
N ASP A 973 1.40 34.49 5.22
CA ASP A 973 1.16 35.01 3.87
C ASP A 973 0.22 34.10 3.05
N THR A 974 -0.15 32.93 3.60
CA THR A 974 -1.05 31.93 3.03
C THR A 974 -2.48 32.48 2.90
N ASP A 975 -2.81 33.04 1.73
CA ASP A 975 -4.14 33.61 1.45
C ASP A 975 -5.22 32.55 1.18
N ARG A 976 -5.52 31.76 2.22
CA ARG A 976 -6.69 30.89 2.33
C ARG A 976 -7.55 31.40 3.49
N PRO A 977 -8.46 32.39 3.28
CA PRO A 977 -9.31 32.87 4.36
C PRO A 977 -10.34 31.82 4.76
N MET A 978 -10.46 31.58 6.06
CA MET A 978 -11.51 30.75 6.64
C MET A 978 -12.04 31.34 7.95
N VAL A 979 -13.30 31.07 8.24
CA VAL A 979 -14.01 31.54 9.43
C VAL A 979 -14.72 30.39 10.13
N ILE A 980 -14.48 30.24 11.43
CA ILE A 980 -15.26 29.35 12.31
C ILE A 980 -16.22 30.21 13.14
N LEU A 981 -17.51 29.88 13.07
CA LEU A 981 -18.54 30.45 13.92
C LEU A 981 -18.79 29.52 15.11
N ARG A 982 -18.89 30.05 16.33
CA ARG A 982 -19.17 29.27 17.55
C ARG A 982 -20.25 29.88 18.42
N ASN A 983 -20.91 29.06 19.21
CA ASN A 983 -21.84 29.48 20.26
C ASN A 983 -21.04 29.73 21.56
N PRO A 984 -20.82 30.98 22.00
CA PRO A 984 -19.90 31.31 23.10
C PRO A 984 -20.38 30.82 24.48
N ARG A 985 -21.60 30.27 24.59
CA ARG A 985 -22.12 29.67 25.82
C ARG A 985 -21.93 28.16 25.90
N THR A 986 -21.77 27.49 24.77
CA THR A 986 -21.71 26.02 24.67
C THR A 986 -20.42 25.50 24.02
N GLY A 987 -19.59 26.41 23.48
CA GLY A 987 -18.39 26.08 22.69
C GLY A 987 -18.68 25.47 21.31
N ARG A 988 -19.95 25.21 20.99
CA ARG A 988 -20.35 24.45 19.80
C ARG A 988 -20.16 25.21 18.50
N VAL A 989 -19.69 24.52 17.46
CA VAL A 989 -19.45 25.09 16.13
C VAL A 989 -20.76 25.27 15.37
N ARG A 990 -20.98 26.47 14.81
CA ARG A 990 -22.18 26.87 14.07
C ARG A 990 -21.92 27.15 12.59
N GLY A 991 -20.66 27.17 12.17
CA GLY A 991 -20.28 27.20 10.76
C GLY A 991 -18.77 27.18 10.55
N ILE A 992 -18.36 26.75 9.36
CA ILE A 992 -16.97 26.66 8.88
C ILE A 992 -17.00 27.16 7.42
N LEU A 993 -16.48 28.36 7.19
CA LEU A 993 -16.66 29.08 5.92
C LEU A 993 -15.31 29.47 5.30
N ARG A 994 -14.90 28.77 4.23
CA ARG A 994 -13.74 29.08 3.38
C ARG A 994 -14.06 30.21 2.40
N GLY A 995 -13.04 30.93 1.94
CA GLY A 995 -13.10 31.91 0.84
C GLY A 995 -13.90 33.20 1.12
N SER A 996 -14.81 33.19 2.10
CA SER A 996 -15.78 34.25 2.32
C SER A 996 -15.17 35.47 3.03
N PRO A 997 -15.23 36.68 2.42
CA PRO A 997 -14.95 37.91 3.14
C PRO A 997 -16.12 38.21 4.08
N VAL A 998 -15.94 37.95 5.38
CA VAL A 998 -16.86 38.47 6.41
C VAL A 998 -16.66 39.99 6.49
N GLU A 999 -17.47 40.72 5.72
CA GLU A 999 -17.68 42.16 5.90
C GLU A 999 -18.13 42.39 7.36
N THR A 1000 -17.24 42.97 8.18
CA THR A 1000 -17.60 43.35 9.54
C THR A 1000 -18.73 44.38 9.51
N PRO A 1001 -19.70 44.37 10.45
CA PRO A 1001 -20.86 45.26 10.40
C PRO A 1001 -20.49 46.77 10.43
N GLY A 1002 -20.34 47.36 9.24
CA GLY A 1002 -19.85 48.72 9.05
C GLY A 1002 -19.81 49.17 7.60
N ASP A 1003 -19.31 48.33 6.68
CA ASP A 1003 -19.19 48.68 5.26
C ASP A 1003 -20.45 48.36 4.45
N ALA A 1004 -20.81 49.27 3.55
CA ALA A 1004 -21.98 49.16 2.68
C ALA A 1004 -21.58 48.73 1.25
N GLY A 1005 -20.99 47.54 1.13
CA GLY A 1005 -20.32 47.05 -0.10
C GLY A 1005 -21.19 46.24 -1.08
N GLY A 1006 -22.13 45.41 -0.57
CA GLY A 1006 -23.21 44.87 -1.40
C GLY A 1006 -23.00 43.51 -2.07
N ARG A 1007 -22.39 42.52 -1.39
CA ARG A 1007 -22.68 41.09 -1.64
C ARG A 1007 -22.58 40.19 -0.39
N GLY A 1008 -22.77 40.76 0.80
CA GLY A 1008 -22.57 40.09 2.09
C GLY A 1008 -23.47 38.88 2.38
N LEU A 1009 -22.98 38.03 3.29
CA LEU A 1009 -23.61 36.80 3.77
C LEU A 1009 -25.07 36.99 4.21
N ARG A 1010 -25.98 36.11 3.76
CA ARG A 1010 -27.41 36.12 4.11
C ARG A 1010 -27.71 35.56 5.53
N PHE A 1011 -26.76 35.65 6.46
CA PHE A 1011 -26.81 34.94 7.74
C PHE A 1011 -26.85 35.88 8.97
N PRO A 1012 -27.73 35.63 9.97
CA PRO A 1012 -27.79 36.44 11.19
C PRO A 1012 -26.67 36.08 12.19
N LEU A 1013 -25.49 36.68 12.04
CA LEU A 1013 -24.31 36.55 12.93
C LEU A 1013 -24.50 37.02 14.40
N ARG A 1014 -25.74 37.26 14.87
CA ARG A 1014 -26.00 37.87 16.18
C ARG A 1014 -25.75 36.89 17.33
N GLY A 1015 -24.73 37.16 18.14
CA GLY A 1015 -24.46 36.45 19.40
C GLY A 1015 -23.60 35.19 19.24
N LEU A 1016 -22.94 35.03 18.09
CA LEU A 1016 -21.91 34.01 17.88
C LEU A 1016 -20.51 34.60 18.11
N GLU A 1017 -19.60 33.75 18.59
CA GLU A 1017 -18.16 33.95 18.50
C GLU A 1017 -17.74 33.75 17.03
N VAL A 1018 -16.83 34.59 16.55
CA VAL A 1018 -16.32 34.56 15.17
C VAL A 1018 -14.81 34.47 15.22
N LEU A 1019 -14.27 33.28 14.94
CA LEU A 1019 -12.85 33.06 14.79
C LEU A 1019 -12.48 33.19 13.31
N THR A 1020 -11.44 33.95 12.97
CA THR A 1020 -11.00 34.21 11.59
C THR A 1020 -9.53 33.87 11.41
N SER A 1021 -9.16 33.16 10.35
CA SER A 1021 -7.78 32.83 10.05
C SER A 1021 -7.45 32.91 8.54
N ARG A 1022 -6.18 33.12 8.23
CA ARG A 1022 -5.56 33.09 6.89
C ARG A 1022 -4.18 32.45 7.08
N GLY A 1023 -4.10 31.13 6.94
CA GLY A 1023 -2.90 30.38 7.34
C GLY A 1023 -2.75 30.27 8.86
N ILE A 1024 -1.69 30.83 9.43
CA ILE A 1024 -1.41 30.80 10.88
C ILE A 1024 -2.02 32.04 11.58
N PRO A 1025 -2.73 31.89 12.71
CA PRO A 1025 -3.36 33.02 13.40
C PRO A 1025 -2.32 34.00 13.98
N ASP A 1026 -2.62 35.30 13.93
CA ASP A 1026 -1.72 36.37 14.38
C ASP A 1026 -1.58 36.44 15.92
N ALA A 1027 -0.47 37.00 16.43
CA ALA A 1027 -0.19 37.08 17.88
C ALA A 1027 -1.31 37.76 18.72
N ALA A 1028 -2.14 38.61 18.13
CA ALA A 1028 -3.30 39.23 18.79
C ALA A 1028 -4.59 38.39 18.65
N ALA A 1029 -4.69 37.47 17.69
CA ALA A 1029 -5.70 36.41 17.66
C ALA A 1029 -5.46 35.38 18.78
N TRP A 1030 -4.21 34.95 19.00
CA TRP A 1030 -3.87 34.04 20.12
C TRP A 1030 -4.24 34.65 21.49
N ARG A 1031 -4.26 35.98 21.59
CA ARG A 1031 -4.55 36.77 22.81
C ARG A 1031 -6.01 37.20 23.01
N ARG A 1032 -6.91 36.97 22.05
CA ARG A 1032 -8.34 37.33 22.18
C ARG A 1032 -9.15 36.22 22.90
N GLN A 1033 -9.87 36.61 23.94
CA GLN A 1033 -10.87 35.79 24.67
C GLN A 1033 -12.28 36.07 24.14
#